data_AF-A0A9X1L4L3-F1
#
_entry.id   AF-A0A9X1L4L3-F1
#
_cell.length_a   1.000
_cell.length_b   1.000
_cell.length_c   1.000
_cell.angle_alpha   90.00
_cell.angle_beta   90.00
_cell.angle_gamma   90.00
#
_symmetry.space_group_name_H-M   'P 1'
#
loop_
_entity.id
_entity.type
_entity.pdbx_description
1 polymer ?
#
loop_
_entity_poly.entity_id
_entity_poly.type
_entity_poly.pdbx_seq_one_letter_code
_entity_poly.pdbx_strand_id
1 'polypeptide(L)'
;MIKSQKIPYKLKSKIVLLPLFTFILCITIVFTVFKSSLNSLNTSVENNIDQVGQLTSKEFENILNSDIGKLENLKNRIEFTNGMFLNYWEKDAELLIEQTQSFRFLEWIDSTMVIRKITPLVGNESALNLDISKVEYRRDEWINHAKFNETNITPWSALTQGGHAFLVDVPVYFNNTFQGTISAGMDFNAKFTKFSSSLNNFYAIELYDHTNTLFFQLNSNNKLNTPASFTFNILVDDLDNQQWTLKLFPSKKFQSTKRRELTSITLIIGLLFSLLISLLVYFYLSVVNERKLALETNNKLITTNKKLNKERKKAEKASLAKTEFLSNMSHEIRTPLHAILGFIELLKESKLNKTNKEYLGLMEKSSSNLLNIVNDILDIDKIESGKIELSEIKFNPFQKVKDLIEVNQFIFLKKDLYLKSKYKKVKDLFVTGDEGKFVQIINNLLKNALKFTNHGGITLIYNEKVTQNNKLEIKISIKDTGIGIPPDKMDSIFERFKQIENSIKKQYEGSGLGLAISKIFINMMDGDITVKSKLNEGTTFKFNVVFPILPNQNEFKIKSLTSEDSTNLSKLNVLIVDDNKLNVIVLKKFLESFNIKAQTADNGKVGLDKFKSGNFHLIFMDIHMPVMDGWEATKEIRKLDKDVIILGLSANVTPEAISKALENGMNNYLSKPFKKEHIAKLLNFHFNNYNN
;
A
#
# COMPACT_ATOMS: atom_id res chain seq x y z
N MET A 1 -20.42 3.66 12.42
CA MET A 1 -20.27 5.08 12.84
C MET A 1 -18.81 5.48 12.63
N ILE A 2 -18.42 5.75 11.37
CA ILE A 2 -17.04 6.11 10.99
C ILE A 2 -17.07 7.61 10.70
N LYS A 3 -16.67 8.44 11.67
CA LYS A 3 -16.50 9.88 11.47
C LYS A 3 -15.24 10.08 10.62
N SER A 4 -15.43 10.56 9.39
CA SER A 4 -14.34 11.09 8.58
C SER A 4 -13.77 12.33 9.27
N GLN A 5 -12.59 12.20 9.87
CA GLN A 5 -11.79 13.35 10.25
C GLN A 5 -11.28 14.01 8.97
N LYS A 6 -11.97 15.07 8.54
CA LYS A 6 -11.41 16.07 7.62
C LYS A 6 -10.19 16.69 8.29
N ILE A 7 -9.00 16.24 7.89
CA ILE A 7 -7.74 16.94 8.18
C ILE A 7 -7.79 18.26 7.38
N PRO A 8 -7.76 19.43 8.04
CA PRO A 8 -7.68 20.68 7.30
C PRO A 8 -6.25 20.78 6.77
N TYR A 9 -6.07 20.61 5.46
CA TYR A 9 -4.86 21.02 4.76
C TYR A 9 -4.78 22.55 4.82
N LYS A 10 -4.35 23.08 5.97
CA LYS A 10 -3.77 24.42 6.02
C LYS A 10 -2.49 24.33 5.20
N LEU A 11 -2.58 24.64 3.90
CA LEU A 11 -1.39 24.99 3.12
C LEU A 11 -0.62 25.99 3.97
N LYS A 12 0.58 25.61 4.42
CA LYS A 12 1.47 26.56 5.10
C LYS A 12 1.67 27.71 4.10
N SER A 13 1.08 28.87 4.37
CA SER A 13 1.10 30.04 3.48
C SER A 13 2.51 30.41 3.01
N LYS A 14 3.53 30.04 3.78
CA LYS A 14 4.94 30.21 3.46
C LYS A 14 5.45 29.38 2.27
N ILE A 15 4.88 28.23 1.96
CA ILE A 15 5.36 27.35 0.87
C ILE A 15 4.94 27.89 -0.52
N VAL A 16 3.82 28.62 -0.57
CA VAL A 16 3.28 29.15 -1.83
C VAL A 16 3.89 30.52 -2.19
N LEU A 17 4.45 31.23 -1.22
CA LEU A 17 4.94 32.60 -1.41
C LEU A 17 6.10 32.70 -2.41
N LEU A 18 7.10 31.80 -2.30
CA LEU A 18 8.27 31.81 -3.18
C LEU A 18 7.90 31.40 -4.63
N PRO A 19 7.14 30.33 -4.88
CA PRO A 19 6.61 30.02 -6.22
C PRO A 19 5.85 31.18 -6.85
N LEU A 20 4.98 31.84 -6.07
CA LEU A 20 4.21 32.99 -6.55
C LEU A 20 5.12 34.18 -6.92
N PHE A 21 6.11 34.47 -6.08
CA PHE A 21 7.10 35.51 -6.37
C PHE A 21 7.90 35.20 -7.65
N THR A 22 8.37 33.96 -7.82
CA THR A 22 9.08 33.54 -9.03
C THR A 22 8.21 33.67 -10.28
N PHE A 23 6.92 33.35 -10.18
CA PHE A 23 5.97 33.52 -11.28
C PHE A 23 5.82 34.99 -11.69
N ILE A 24 5.61 35.89 -10.71
CA ILE A 24 5.47 37.34 -10.95
C ILE A 24 6.75 37.91 -11.58
N LEU A 25 7.92 37.48 -11.10
CA LEU A 25 9.21 37.89 -11.66
C LEU A 25 9.39 37.42 -13.11
N CYS A 26 9.10 36.16 -13.42
CA CYS A 26 9.21 35.66 -14.79
C CYS A 26 8.22 36.36 -15.73
N ILE A 27 6.97 36.55 -15.29
CA ILE A 27 5.94 37.23 -16.08
C ILE A 27 6.32 38.68 -16.39
N THR A 28 6.84 39.42 -15.41
CA THR A 28 7.24 40.81 -15.62
C THR A 28 8.37 40.92 -16.64
N ILE A 29 9.34 40.00 -16.62
CA ILE A 29 10.40 39.91 -17.65
C ILE A 29 9.78 39.61 -19.03
N VAL A 30 8.90 38.60 -19.12
CA VAL A 30 8.25 38.20 -20.39
C VAL A 30 7.45 39.37 -20.99
N PHE A 31 6.66 40.09 -20.18
CA PHE A 31 5.91 41.25 -20.66
C PHE A 31 6.82 42.40 -21.11
N THR A 32 7.93 42.63 -20.41
CA THR A 32 8.89 43.68 -20.77
C THR A 32 9.53 43.38 -22.13
N VAL A 33 9.98 42.14 -22.33
CA VAL A 33 10.55 41.69 -23.61
C VAL A 33 9.51 41.73 -24.72
N PHE A 34 8.28 41.26 -24.47
CA PHE A 34 7.19 41.32 -25.44
C PHE A 34 6.89 42.75 -25.88
N LYS A 35 6.76 43.69 -24.93
CA LYS A 35 6.51 45.11 -25.22
C LYS A 35 7.66 45.72 -26.03
N SER A 36 8.91 45.42 -25.66
CA SER A 36 10.09 45.88 -26.39
C SER A 36 10.14 45.33 -27.82
N SER A 37 9.81 44.06 -28.00
CA SER A 37 9.76 43.41 -29.32
C SER A 37 8.66 44.01 -30.20
N LEU A 38 7.47 44.24 -29.64
CA LEU A 38 6.36 44.86 -30.36
C LEU A 38 6.69 46.29 -30.80
N ASN A 39 7.34 47.07 -29.94
CA ASN A 39 7.79 48.42 -30.27
C ASN A 39 8.84 48.39 -31.39
N SER A 40 9.86 47.53 -31.28
CA SER A 40 10.89 47.38 -32.31
C SER A 40 10.30 46.97 -33.66
N LEU A 41 9.31 46.08 -33.65
CA LEU A 41 8.59 45.66 -34.85
C LEU A 41 7.83 46.83 -35.47
N ASN A 42 7.07 47.61 -34.68
CA ASN A 42 6.34 48.78 -35.19
C ASN A 42 7.29 49.82 -35.81
N THR A 43 8.40 50.15 -35.13
CA THR A 43 9.41 51.09 -35.65
C THR A 43 10.04 50.57 -36.95
N SER A 44 10.32 49.27 -37.05
CA SER A 44 10.83 48.68 -38.30
C SER A 44 9.82 48.76 -39.44
N VAL A 45 8.52 48.65 -39.15
CA VAL A 45 7.46 48.80 -40.17
C VAL A 45 7.38 50.24 -40.65
N GLU A 46 7.37 51.20 -39.74
CA GLU A 46 7.37 52.64 -40.07
C GLU A 46 8.58 53.01 -40.92
N ASN A 47 9.79 52.60 -40.53
CA ASN A 47 11.01 52.88 -41.30
C ASN A 47 10.98 52.26 -42.71
N ASN A 48 10.46 51.03 -42.85
CA ASN A 48 10.35 50.39 -44.17
C ASN A 48 9.33 51.09 -45.07
N ILE A 49 8.19 51.52 -44.50
CA ILE A 49 7.16 52.27 -45.22
C ILE A 49 7.73 53.62 -45.67
N ASP A 50 8.47 54.32 -44.81
CA ASP A 50 9.11 55.60 -45.14
C ASP A 50 10.15 55.45 -46.25
N GLN A 51 11.05 54.47 -46.16
CA GLN A 51 12.06 54.20 -47.20
C GLN A 51 11.43 53.84 -48.56
N VAL A 52 10.45 52.93 -48.57
CA VAL A 52 9.75 52.57 -49.81
C VAL A 52 8.93 53.74 -50.34
N GLY A 53 8.31 54.51 -49.45
CA GLY A 53 7.59 55.74 -49.77
C GLY A 53 8.47 56.75 -50.50
N GLN A 54 9.63 57.09 -49.92
CA GLN A 54 10.59 58.02 -50.54
C GLN A 54 11.06 57.55 -51.91
N LEU A 55 11.42 56.27 -52.06
CA LEU A 55 11.84 55.69 -53.35
C LEU A 55 10.71 55.72 -54.39
N THR A 56 9.48 55.38 -53.97
CA THR A 56 8.30 55.38 -54.85
C THR A 56 7.98 56.81 -55.31
N SER A 57 7.99 57.77 -54.40
CA SER A 57 7.78 59.19 -54.71
C SER A 57 8.82 59.73 -55.68
N LYS A 58 10.11 59.41 -55.45
CA LYS A 58 11.18 59.85 -56.36
C LYS A 58 11.00 59.28 -57.77
N GLU A 59 10.59 58.03 -57.89
CA GLU A 59 10.37 57.44 -59.21
C GLU A 59 9.14 58.01 -59.91
N PHE A 60 8.06 58.29 -59.19
CA PHE A 60 6.89 58.95 -59.77
C PHE A 60 7.24 60.35 -60.28
N GLU A 61 8.02 61.11 -59.52
CA GLU A 61 8.57 62.40 -59.93
C GLU A 61 9.47 62.25 -61.18
N ASN A 62 10.33 61.23 -61.24
CA ASN A 62 11.17 60.95 -62.42
C ASN A 62 10.33 60.63 -63.66
N ILE A 63 9.27 59.81 -63.53
CA ILE A 63 8.37 59.47 -64.64
C ILE A 63 7.68 60.73 -65.15
N LEU A 64 7.15 61.56 -64.24
CA LEU A 64 6.48 62.81 -64.56
C LEU A 64 7.43 63.76 -65.31
N ASN A 65 8.58 64.07 -64.72
CA ASN A 65 9.58 64.98 -65.30
C ASN A 65 10.11 64.46 -66.63
N SER A 66 10.30 63.15 -66.77
CA SER A 66 10.77 62.55 -68.02
C SER A 66 9.75 62.69 -69.15
N ASP A 67 8.45 62.60 -68.89
CA ASP A 67 7.43 62.70 -69.93
C ASP A 67 7.09 64.16 -70.25
N ILE A 68 7.04 65.04 -69.24
CA ILE A 68 6.93 66.49 -69.47
C ILE A 68 8.14 67.01 -70.25
N GLY A 69 9.36 66.56 -69.90
CA GLY A 69 10.58 66.94 -70.59
C GLY A 69 10.58 66.60 -72.09
N LYS A 70 9.83 65.59 -72.53
CA LYS A 70 9.66 65.31 -73.97
C LYS A 70 8.83 66.36 -74.68
N LEU A 71 7.85 66.95 -73.99
CA LEU A 71 7.03 68.04 -74.51
C LEU A 71 7.84 69.33 -74.61
N GLU A 72 8.65 69.63 -73.59
CA GLU A 72 9.62 70.72 -73.60
C GLU A 72 10.67 70.54 -74.72
N ASN A 73 11.14 69.32 -74.96
CA ASN A 73 12.03 69.03 -76.10
C ASN A 73 11.35 69.29 -77.46
N LEU A 74 10.04 69.01 -77.59
CA LEU A 74 9.28 69.34 -78.80
C LEU A 74 9.16 70.85 -78.97
N LYS A 75 8.87 71.61 -77.89
CA LYS A 75 8.91 73.08 -77.89
C LYS A 75 10.28 73.58 -78.36
N ASN A 76 11.36 73.15 -77.73
CA ASN A 76 12.71 73.62 -78.03
C ASN A 76 13.06 73.42 -79.51
N ARG A 77 12.64 72.30 -80.12
CA ARG A 77 12.80 72.06 -81.56
C ARG A 77 11.98 73.02 -82.43
N ILE A 78 10.74 73.31 -82.04
CA ILE A 78 9.86 74.24 -82.76
C ILE A 78 10.38 75.68 -82.66
N GLU A 79 10.80 76.11 -81.46
CA GLU A 79 11.38 77.44 -81.23
C GLU A 79 12.71 77.62 -81.98
N PHE A 80 13.62 76.64 -81.89
CA PHE A 80 14.92 76.67 -82.57
C PHE A 80 14.79 76.82 -84.09
N THR A 81 13.70 76.31 -84.66
CA THR A 81 13.43 76.38 -86.11
C THR A 81 12.45 77.47 -86.50
N ASN A 82 12.10 78.35 -85.55
CA ASN A 82 11.18 79.46 -85.76
C ASN A 82 9.85 79.01 -86.41
N GLY A 83 9.35 77.85 -85.98
CA GLY A 83 8.08 77.28 -86.44
C GLY A 83 8.15 76.35 -87.65
N MET A 84 9.30 76.19 -88.33
CA MET A 84 9.36 75.30 -89.51
C MET A 84 8.96 73.85 -89.20
N PHE A 85 9.29 73.35 -88.00
CA PHE A 85 8.93 71.99 -87.59
C PHE A 85 7.42 71.78 -87.36
N LEU A 86 6.62 72.85 -87.19
CA LEU A 86 5.16 72.72 -87.11
C LEU A 86 4.56 72.15 -88.41
N ASN A 87 5.26 72.23 -89.54
CA ASN A 87 4.83 71.61 -90.80
C ASN A 87 4.83 70.07 -90.75
N TYR A 88 5.63 69.48 -89.86
CA TYR A 88 5.73 68.03 -89.65
C TYR A 88 4.99 67.55 -88.39
N TRP A 89 4.13 68.41 -87.82
CA TRP A 89 3.43 68.19 -86.55
C TRP A 89 2.83 66.78 -86.41
N GLU A 90 2.04 66.34 -87.38
CA GLU A 90 1.28 65.08 -87.28
C GLU A 90 2.22 63.89 -87.06
N LYS A 91 3.27 63.77 -87.87
CA LYS A 91 4.24 62.67 -87.78
C LYS A 91 5.07 62.73 -86.49
N ASP A 92 5.46 63.93 -86.06
CA ASP A 92 6.23 64.12 -84.83
C ASP A 92 5.38 63.82 -83.58
N ALA A 93 4.11 64.23 -83.61
CA ALA A 93 3.17 63.98 -82.53
C ALA A 93 2.81 62.50 -82.43
N GLU A 94 2.54 61.82 -83.56
CA GLU A 94 2.32 60.37 -83.59
C GLU A 94 3.51 59.61 -82.99
N LEU A 95 4.74 59.93 -83.43
CA LEU A 95 5.93 59.27 -82.92
C LEU A 95 6.12 59.49 -81.41
N LEU A 96 5.87 60.71 -80.92
CA LEU A 96 5.99 61.02 -79.49
C LEU A 96 4.95 60.27 -78.66
N ILE A 97 3.72 60.14 -79.17
CA ILE A 97 2.64 59.37 -78.53
C ILE A 97 3.00 57.88 -78.52
N GLU A 98 3.48 57.33 -79.62
CA GLU A 98 3.94 55.93 -79.70
C GLU A 98 5.08 55.62 -78.71
N GLN A 99 6.03 56.56 -78.56
CA GLN A 99 7.16 56.41 -77.65
C GLN A 99 6.82 56.72 -76.18
N THR A 100 5.71 57.41 -75.94
CA THR A 100 5.34 57.93 -74.62
C THR A 100 3.96 57.47 -74.24
N GLN A 101 3.91 56.33 -73.54
CA GLN A 101 2.67 55.70 -73.09
C GLN A 101 1.72 56.63 -72.31
N SER A 102 2.23 57.69 -71.68
CA SER A 102 1.42 58.65 -70.94
C SER A 102 0.71 59.67 -71.83
N PHE A 103 1.12 59.87 -73.09
CA PHE A 103 0.46 60.82 -73.98
C PHE A 103 -0.75 60.15 -74.63
N ARG A 104 -1.93 60.75 -74.46
CA ARG A 104 -3.17 60.34 -75.14
C ARG A 104 -3.34 61.06 -76.47
N PHE A 105 -2.99 62.34 -76.49
CA PHE A 105 -2.97 63.19 -77.68
C PHE A 105 -2.03 64.37 -77.46
N LEU A 106 -1.65 65.00 -78.56
CA LEU A 106 -0.94 66.29 -78.58
C LEU A 106 -1.76 67.28 -79.38
N GLU A 107 -1.83 68.52 -78.93
CA GLU A 107 -2.53 69.60 -79.61
C GLU A 107 -1.67 70.89 -79.68
N TRP A 108 -1.89 71.67 -80.74
CA TRP A 108 -1.32 73.00 -80.91
C TRP A 108 -2.42 74.04 -80.74
N ILE A 109 -2.29 74.87 -79.71
CA ILE A 109 -3.17 76.01 -79.45
C ILE A 109 -2.44 77.26 -79.92
N ASP A 110 -3.03 78.03 -80.82
CA ASP A 110 -2.41 79.27 -81.28
C ASP A 110 -2.56 80.41 -80.25
N SER A 111 -1.91 81.54 -80.52
CA SER A 111 -1.99 82.75 -79.68
C SER A 111 -3.41 83.33 -79.54
N THR A 112 -4.38 82.86 -80.34
CA THR A 112 -5.80 83.23 -80.24
C THR A 112 -6.61 82.29 -79.37
N MET A 113 -5.96 81.37 -78.65
CA MET A 113 -6.59 80.37 -77.77
C MET A 113 -7.46 79.34 -78.51
N VAL A 114 -7.15 79.07 -79.78
CA VAL A 114 -7.89 78.08 -80.58
C VAL A 114 -7.00 76.86 -80.84
N ILE A 115 -7.54 75.66 -80.57
CA ILE A 115 -6.88 74.40 -80.93
C ILE A 115 -6.88 74.26 -82.46
N ARG A 116 -5.71 74.38 -83.10
CA ARG A 116 -5.56 74.32 -84.56
C ARG A 116 -5.13 72.96 -85.08
N LYS A 117 -4.40 72.20 -84.27
CA LYS A 117 -3.96 70.84 -84.60
C LYS A 117 -4.18 69.94 -83.40
N ILE A 118 -4.60 68.70 -83.63
CA ILE A 118 -4.68 67.66 -82.61
C ILE A 118 -4.34 66.31 -83.25
N THR A 119 -3.55 65.51 -82.54
CA THR A 119 -3.06 64.22 -83.03
C THR A 119 -3.14 63.18 -81.89
N PRO A 120 -3.76 62.00 -82.11
CA PRO A 120 -4.51 61.61 -83.31
C PRO A 120 -5.83 62.39 -83.41
N LEU A 121 -6.31 62.64 -84.63
CA LEU A 121 -7.62 63.28 -84.83
C LEU A 121 -8.78 62.35 -84.45
N VAL A 122 -8.63 61.05 -84.71
CA VAL A 122 -9.66 60.04 -84.42
C VAL A 122 -9.91 59.98 -82.90
N GLY A 123 -11.15 60.25 -82.50
CA GLY A 123 -11.58 60.30 -81.10
C GLY A 123 -11.28 61.64 -80.40
N ASN A 124 -10.71 62.62 -81.09
CA ASN A 124 -10.47 63.98 -80.58
C ASN A 124 -11.12 65.07 -81.48
N GLU A 125 -12.06 64.69 -82.35
CA GLU A 125 -12.65 65.58 -83.36
C GLU A 125 -13.38 66.77 -82.72
N SER A 126 -13.99 66.58 -81.54
CA SER A 126 -14.71 67.63 -80.81
C SER A 126 -13.80 68.70 -80.20
N ALA A 127 -12.50 68.43 -80.07
CA ALA A 127 -11.53 69.39 -79.54
C ALA A 127 -10.92 70.28 -80.64
N LEU A 128 -10.94 69.86 -81.91
CA LEU A 128 -10.41 70.66 -83.01
C LEU A 128 -11.24 71.94 -83.23
N ASN A 129 -10.57 73.09 -83.34
CA ASN A 129 -11.16 74.44 -83.39
C ASN A 129 -11.93 74.87 -82.13
N LEU A 130 -11.76 74.15 -81.02
CA LEU A 130 -12.29 74.60 -79.73
C LEU A 130 -11.54 75.87 -79.28
N ASP A 131 -12.31 76.87 -78.88
CA ASP A 131 -11.83 78.12 -78.30
C ASP A 131 -11.72 77.97 -76.79
N ILE A 132 -10.49 77.79 -76.30
CA ILE A 132 -10.23 77.50 -74.88
C ILE A 132 -10.46 78.73 -73.98
N SER A 133 -10.63 79.93 -74.54
CA SER A 133 -11.06 81.11 -73.77
C SER A 133 -12.47 80.97 -73.18
N LYS A 134 -13.24 79.96 -73.61
CA LYS A 134 -14.56 79.64 -73.07
C LYS A 134 -14.55 78.48 -72.08
N VAL A 135 -13.38 77.88 -71.83
CA VAL A 135 -13.20 76.73 -70.92
C VAL A 135 -12.66 77.23 -69.58
N GLU A 136 -13.55 77.38 -68.61
CA GLU A 136 -13.28 78.06 -67.32
C GLU A 136 -12.09 77.46 -66.56
N TYR A 137 -11.99 76.13 -66.48
CA TYR A 137 -10.92 75.45 -65.74
C TYR A 137 -9.54 75.52 -66.40
N ARG A 138 -9.44 76.00 -67.65
CA ARG A 138 -8.19 75.96 -68.43
C ARG A 138 -7.70 77.35 -68.80
N ARG A 139 -8.60 78.30 -69.07
CA ARG A 139 -8.28 79.63 -69.59
C ARG A 139 -7.33 80.42 -68.68
N ASP A 140 -7.66 80.54 -67.41
CA ASP A 140 -6.96 81.49 -66.52
C ASP A 140 -5.53 81.01 -66.20
N GLU A 141 -5.36 79.72 -65.93
CA GLU A 141 -4.05 79.07 -65.77
C GLU A 141 -3.22 79.18 -67.06
N TRP A 142 -3.82 78.88 -68.22
CA TRP A 142 -3.12 78.96 -69.51
C TRP A 142 -2.57 80.36 -69.80
N ILE A 143 -3.35 81.42 -69.54
CA ILE A 143 -2.91 82.82 -69.71
C ILE A 143 -1.75 83.15 -68.78
N ASN A 144 -1.84 82.73 -67.52
CA ASN A 144 -0.82 83.01 -66.52
C ASN A 144 0.51 82.35 -66.91
N HIS A 145 0.48 81.07 -67.23
CA HIS A 145 1.65 80.28 -67.63
C HIS A 145 2.28 80.74 -68.95
N ALA A 146 1.44 81.08 -69.93
CA ALA A 146 1.88 81.67 -71.19
C ALA A 146 2.53 83.05 -71.05
N LYS A 147 2.37 83.74 -69.90
CA LYS A 147 3.07 85.02 -69.63
C LYS A 147 4.46 84.81 -69.02
N PHE A 148 4.60 83.77 -68.20
CA PHE A 148 5.83 83.50 -67.45
C PHE A 148 6.75 82.47 -68.10
N ASN A 149 6.34 81.87 -69.23
CA ASN A 149 7.09 80.80 -69.91
C ASN A 149 7.31 79.56 -69.02
N GLU A 150 6.30 79.24 -68.21
CA GLU A 150 6.30 78.08 -67.33
C GLU A 150 5.31 77.03 -67.86
N THR A 151 5.62 75.75 -67.68
CA THR A 151 4.69 74.66 -68.02
C THR A 151 3.47 74.72 -67.09
N ASN A 152 2.26 74.62 -67.64
CA ASN A 152 1.02 74.49 -66.89
C ASN A 152 0.62 73.01 -66.78
N ILE A 153 0.10 72.58 -65.63
CA ILE A 153 -0.54 71.27 -65.47
C ILE A 153 -1.92 71.45 -64.84
N THR A 154 -2.99 71.14 -65.58
CA THR A 154 -4.35 71.28 -65.05
C THR A 154 -4.64 70.24 -63.95
N PRO A 155 -5.73 70.40 -63.17
CA PRO A 155 -6.29 69.30 -62.39
C PRO A 155 -6.66 68.08 -63.24
N TRP A 156 -6.82 66.91 -62.61
CA TRP A 156 -7.34 65.71 -63.26
C TRP A 156 -8.78 65.93 -63.69
N SER A 157 -8.98 66.26 -64.97
CA SER A 157 -10.24 66.84 -65.45
C SER A 157 -10.86 66.01 -66.57
N ALA A 158 -12.19 66.08 -66.67
CA ALA A 158 -12.93 65.49 -67.77
C ALA A 158 -12.69 66.28 -69.07
N LEU A 159 -12.37 65.57 -70.13
CA LEU A 159 -12.06 66.16 -71.44
C LEU A 159 -13.32 66.38 -72.29
N THR A 160 -13.29 67.38 -73.18
CA THR A 160 -14.36 67.65 -74.15
C THR A 160 -14.59 66.52 -75.16
N GLN A 161 -13.55 65.74 -75.43
CA GLN A 161 -13.55 64.54 -76.27
C GLN A 161 -13.87 63.25 -75.50
N GLY A 162 -14.09 63.34 -74.19
CA GLY A 162 -14.40 62.21 -73.32
C GLY A 162 -13.18 61.57 -72.65
N GLY A 163 -13.43 60.96 -71.50
CA GLY A 163 -12.39 60.46 -70.60
C GLY A 163 -11.78 61.58 -69.75
N HIS A 164 -10.68 61.26 -69.06
CA HIS A 164 -9.96 62.21 -68.20
C HIS A 164 -8.48 62.22 -68.60
N ALA A 165 -7.83 63.37 -68.43
CA ALA A 165 -6.39 63.53 -68.54
C ALA A 165 -5.95 64.77 -67.75
N PHE A 166 -4.65 64.84 -67.48
CA PHE A 166 -4.00 66.11 -67.22
C PHE A 166 -3.75 66.81 -68.55
N LEU A 167 -4.00 68.11 -68.64
CA LEU A 167 -3.56 68.91 -69.77
C LEU A 167 -2.27 69.59 -69.36
N VAL A 168 -1.19 69.26 -70.05
CA VAL A 168 0.13 69.84 -69.81
C VAL A 168 0.41 70.82 -70.93
N ASP A 169 0.35 72.11 -70.65
CA ASP A 169 0.55 73.17 -71.64
C ASP A 169 1.97 73.74 -71.53
N VAL A 170 2.71 73.69 -72.65
CA VAL A 170 4.08 74.19 -72.77
C VAL A 170 4.08 75.41 -73.70
N PRO A 171 4.30 76.64 -73.17
CA PRO A 171 4.30 77.88 -73.96
C PRO A 171 5.44 77.98 -74.96
N VAL A 172 5.13 78.34 -76.22
CA VAL A 172 6.08 78.46 -77.33
C VAL A 172 6.24 79.90 -77.81
N TYR A 173 7.48 80.33 -77.98
CA TYR A 173 7.86 81.68 -78.36
C TYR A 173 8.78 81.71 -79.57
N PHE A 174 8.54 82.64 -80.49
CA PHE A 174 9.44 82.96 -81.59
C PHE A 174 10.02 84.35 -81.37
N ASN A 175 11.35 84.46 -81.30
CA ASN A 175 12.04 85.72 -81.01
C ASN A 175 11.42 86.45 -79.80
N ASN A 176 11.20 85.73 -78.71
CA ASN A 176 10.56 86.20 -77.46
C ASN A 176 9.09 86.67 -77.60
N THR A 177 8.43 86.39 -78.71
CA THR A 177 7.01 86.68 -78.91
C THR A 177 6.21 85.39 -78.79
N PHE A 178 5.25 85.34 -77.88
CA PHE A 178 4.37 84.18 -77.67
C PHE A 178 3.57 83.85 -78.94
N GLN A 179 3.57 82.58 -79.34
CA GLN A 179 2.93 82.11 -80.57
C GLN A 179 1.76 81.15 -80.32
N GLY A 180 1.73 80.54 -79.14
CA GLY A 180 0.80 79.48 -78.82
C GLY A 180 1.40 78.52 -77.79
N THR A 181 0.68 77.45 -77.48
CA THR A 181 1.17 76.36 -76.62
C THR A 181 1.09 75.04 -77.35
N ILE A 182 2.05 74.17 -77.02
CA ILE A 182 1.93 72.75 -77.26
C ILE A 182 1.26 72.17 -76.03
N SER A 183 0.14 71.49 -76.19
CA SER A 183 -0.54 70.84 -75.08
C SER A 183 -0.59 69.34 -75.27
N ALA A 184 -0.37 68.60 -74.19
CA ALA A 184 -0.51 67.15 -74.16
C ALA A 184 -1.62 66.74 -73.19
N GLY A 185 -2.53 65.89 -73.65
CA GLY A 185 -3.40 65.14 -72.76
C GLY A 185 -2.63 63.96 -72.17
N MET A 186 -2.28 64.01 -70.89
CA MET A 186 -1.48 62.99 -70.21
C MET A 186 -2.28 62.13 -69.24
N ASP A 187 -2.10 60.81 -69.32
CA ASP A 187 -2.59 59.82 -68.36
C ASP A 187 -1.43 58.92 -67.89
N PHE A 188 -1.04 59.06 -66.63
CA PHE A 188 0.07 58.34 -66.05
C PHE A 188 -0.30 56.95 -65.51
N ASN A 189 -1.59 56.58 -65.51
CA ASN A 189 -2.08 55.36 -64.85
C ASN A 189 -1.34 54.10 -65.29
N ALA A 190 -1.12 53.92 -66.59
CA ALA A 190 -0.49 52.71 -67.11
C ALA A 190 0.98 52.58 -66.69
N LYS A 191 1.74 53.69 -66.73
CA LYS A 191 3.15 53.73 -66.30
C LYS A 191 3.28 53.54 -64.79
N PHE A 192 2.48 54.26 -64.01
CA PHE A 192 2.46 54.13 -62.55
C PHE A 192 2.06 52.71 -62.12
N THR A 193 1.09 52.10 -62.81
CA THR A 193 0.72 50.68 -62.58
C THR A 193 1.88 49.74 -62.88
N LYS A 194 2.57 49.93 -64.01
CA LYS A 194 3.69 49.07 -64.42
C LYS A 194 4.83 49.11 -63.39
N PHE A 195 5.24 50.30 -62.97
CA PHE A 195 6.27 50.46 -61.94
C PHE A 195 5.82 49.86 -60.60
N SER A 196 4.61 50.20 -60.16
CA SER A 196 4.10 49.84 -58.84
C SER A 196 3.64 48.37 -58.74
N SER A 197 3.65 47.62 -59.84
CA SER A 197 3.21 46.23 -59.89
C SER A 197 3.92 45.31 -58.89
N SER A 198 5.21 45.56 -58.64
CA SER A 198 6.01 44.84 -57.63
C SER A 198 5.57 45.13 -56.19
N LEU A 199 5.01 46.32 -55.95
CA LEU A 199 4.53 46.79 -54.64
C LEU A 199 3.10 46.35 -54.34
N ASN A 200 2.32 45.99 -55.36
CA ASN A 200 0.89 45.65 -55.28
C ASN A 200 0.57 44.57 -54.22
N ASN A 201 1.49 43.66 -53.95
CA ASN A 201 1.26 42.65 -52.92
C ASN A 201 1.35 43.22 -51.50
N PHE A 202 2.21 44.20 -51.25
CA PHE A 202 2.60 44.61 -49.89
C PHE A 202 2.09 46.00 -49.50
N TYR A 203 1.77 46.84 -50.48
CA TYR A 203 1.37 48.22 -50.26
C TYR A 203 0.10 48.55 -51.05
N ALA A 204 -0.58 49.60 -50.59
CA ALA A 204 -1.61 50.31 -51.32
C ALA A 204 -1.12 51.74 -51.57
N ILE A 205 -1.35 52.26 -52.77
CA ILE A 205 -0.87 53.57 -53.21
C ILE A 205 -2.07 54.37 -53.70
N GLU A 206 -2.18 55.62 -53.25
CA GLU A 206 -3.19 56.57 -53.68
C GLU A 206 -2.47 57.86 -54.09
N LEU A 207 -2.83 58.42 -55.24
CA LEU A 207 -2.30 59.69 -55.75
C LEU A 207 -3.44 60.67 -55.97
N TYR A 208 -3.30 61.84 -55.37
CA TYR A 208 -4.25 62.93 -55.45
C TYR A 208 -3.61 64.11 -56.16
N ASP A 209 -4.36 64.81 -57.00
CA ASP A 209 -3.90 66.09 -57.57
C ASP A 209 -3.99 67.22 -56.53
N HIS A 210 -3.66 68.45 -56.94
CA HIS A 210 -3.69 69.62 -56.06
C HIS A 210 -5.10 70.02 -55.60
N THR A 211 -6.15 69.54 -56.30
CA THR A 211 -7.57 69.70 -55.89
C THR A 211 -8.05 68.59 -54.96
N ASN A 212 -7.15 67.69 -54.55
CA ASN A 212 -7.43 66.49 -53.78
C ASN A 212 -8.34 65.49 -54.52
N THR A 213 -8.28 65.47 -55.86
CA THR A 213 -8.96 64.49 -56.70
C THR A 213 -8.08 63.25 -56.86
N LEU A 214 -8.62 62.07 -56.53
CA LEU A 214 -7.91 60.78 -56.69
C LEU A 214 -7.87 60.42 -58.18
N PHE A 215 -6.67 60.40 -58.77
CA PHE A 215 -6.50 60.08 -60.19
C PHE A 215 -5.79 58.74 -60.44
N PHE A 216 -5.01 58.26 -59.47
CA PHE A 216 -4.36 56.94 -59.53
C PHE A 216 -4.50 56.20 -58.20
N GLN A 217 -4.77 54.90 -58.29
CA GLN A 217 -4.85 54.02 -57.12
C GLN A 217 -4.34 52.61 -57.44
N LEU A 218 -3.69 52.00 -56.45
CA LEU A 218 -3.23 50.61 -56.48
C LEU A 218 -3.60 49.93 -55.16
N ASN A 219 -4.26 48.77 -55.25
CA ASN A 219 -4.56 47.89 -54.11
C ASN A 219 -5.34 48.53 -52.94
N SER A 220 -6.06 49.63 -53.17
CA SER A 220 -6.74 50.40 -52.11
C SER A 220 -7.74 49.56 -51.30
N ASN A 221 -8.35 48.52 -51.89
CA ASN A 221 -9.28 47.62 -51.20
C ASN A 221 -8.61 46.76 -50.10
N ASN A 222 -7.28 46.58 -50.14
CA ASN A 222 -6.52 45.82 -49.15
C ASN A 222 -5.69 46.69 -48.20
N LYS A 223 -5.93 48.01 -48.22
CA LYS A 223 -5.35 48.98 -47.29
C LYS A 223 -5.62 48.58 -45.85
N LEU A 224 -4.57 48.54 -45.03
CA LEU A 224 -4.71 48.40 -43.58
C LEU A 224 -5.00 49.77 -42.97
N ASN A 225 -6.02 49.83 -42.12
CA ASN A 225 -6.29 51.00 -41.28
C ASN A 225 -5.28 51.02 -40.13
N THR A 226 -4.04 51.39 -40.42
CA THR A 226 -2.95 51.54 -39.45
C THR A 226 -2.46 52.99 -39.44
N PRO A 227 -1.96 53.50 -38.30
CA PRO A 227 -1.37 54.84 -38.22
C PRO A 227 -0.07 54.97 -39.03
N ALA A 228 0.58 53.86 -39.38
CA ALA A 228 1.75 53.84 -40.25
C ALA A 228 1.31 54.05 -41.71
N SER A 229 1.45 55.28 -42.19
CA SER A 229 1.29 55.66 -43.60
C SER A 229 2.38 56.66 -43.97
N PHE A 230 2.82 56.62 -45.22
CA PHE A 230 3.71 57.62 -45.77
C PHE A 230 2.93 58.60 -46.63
N THR A 231 3.26 59.89 -46.55
CA THR A 231 2.67 60.94 -47.39
C THR A 231 3.77 61.83 -47.91
N PHE A 232 3.75 62.10 -49.21
CA PHE A 232 4.72 62.96 -49.87
C PHE A 232 4.05 63.82 -50.92
N ASN A 233 4.44 65.08 -50.99
CA ASN A 233 3.93 66.03 -51.96
C ASN A 233 4.96 66.19 -53.09
N ILE A 234 4.56 65.82 -54.30
CA ILE A 234 5.34 66.00 -55.52
C ILE A 234 4.98 67.38 -56.07
N LEU A 235 5.94 68.28 -56.19
CA LEU A 235 5.74 69.56 -56.87
C LEU A 235 5.62 69.30 -58.36
N VAL A 236 4.50 69.71 -58.96
CA VAL A 236 4.22 69.48 -60.38
C VAL A 236 4.14 70.77 -61.19
N ASP A 237 3.94 71.88 -60.51
CA ASP A 237 3.88 73.22 -61.09
C ASP A 237 4.57 74.20 -60.14
N ASP A 238 5.66 74.84 -60.61
CA ASP A 238 6.46 75.76 -59.82
C ASP A 238 5.79 77.15 -59.68
N LEU A 239 5.04 77.59 -60.69
CA LEU A 239 4.45 78.94 -60.74
C LEU A 239 3.28 79.05 -59.75
N ASP A 240 2.39 78.08 -59.78
CA ASP A 240 1.18 78.03 -58.94
C ASP A 240 1.40 77.18 -57.66
N ASN A 241 2.61 76.64 -57.47
CA ASN A 241 2.99 75.73 -56.37
C ASN A 241 2.00 74.55 -56.25
N GLN A 242 1.59 74.00 -57.38
CA GLN A 242 0.67 72.87 -57.39
C GLN A 242 1.42 71.60 -57.00
N GLN A 243 0.81 70.82 -56.11
CA GLN A 243 1.42 69.61 -55.57
C GLN A 243 0.48 68.42 -55.70
N TRP A 244 1.00 67.31 -56.19
CA TRP A 244 0.33 66.02 -56.12
C TRP A 244 0.68 65.32 -54.81
N THR A 245 -0.33 64.79 -54.12
CA THR A 245 -0.13 64.08 -52.85
C THR A 245 -0.10 62.58 -53.10
N LEU A 246 1.06 61.95 -52.86
CA LEU A 246 1.22 60.50 -52.78
C LEU A 246 0.96 60.03 -51.37
N LYS A 247 0.09 59.03 -51.22
CA LYS A 247 -0.12 58.31 -49.96
C LYS A 247 0.16 56.82 -50.14
N LEU A 248 1.01 56.28 -49.27
CA LEU A 248 1.40 54.88 -49.28
C LEU A 248 1.02 54.21 -47.95
N PHE A 249 0.31 53.10 -48.05
CA PHE A 249 -0.21 52.34 -46.92
C PHE A 249 0.24 50.89 -46.97
N PRO A 250 0.44 50.21 -45.83
CA PRO A 250 0.67 48.77 -45.83
C PRO A 250 -0.61 48.01 -46.21
N SER A 251 -0.44 46.90 -46.92
CA SER A 251 -1.55 46.00 -47.28
C SER A 251 -1.71 44.86 -46.27
N LYS A 252 -2.85 44.16 -46.29
CA LYS A 252 -3.09 42.97 -45.44
C LYS A 252 -2.01 41.88 -45.54
N LYS A 253 -1.36 41.75 -46.71
CA LYS A 253 -0.31 40.73 -46.96
C LYS A 253 1.09 41.22 -46.55
N PHE A 254 1.20 42.42 -46.00
CA PHE A 254 2.45 42.97 -45.52
C PHE A 254 3.07 42.05 -44.45
N GLN A 255 4.39 41.82 -44.57
CA GLN A 255 5.11 40.77 -43.86
C GLN A 255 5.11 40.94 -42.32
N SER A 256 4.76 42.14 -41.82
CA SER A 256 4.66 42.41 -40.39
C SER A 256 3.53 41.65 -39.70
N THR A 257 2.45 41.28 -40.40
CA THR A 257 1.34 40.50 -39.85
C THR A 257 1.85 39.15 -39.32
N LYS A 258 2.68 38.47 -40.11
CA LYS A 258 3.29 37.17 -39.73
C LYS A 258 4.31 37.32 -38.60
N ARG A 259 5.09 38.40 -38.58
CA ARG A 259 6.04 38.67 -37.47
C ARG A 259 5.32 39.02 -36.17
N ARG A 260 4.16 39.67 -36.24
CA ARG A 260 3.32 39.98 -35.07
C ARG A 260 2.66 38.72 -34.50
N GLU A 261 2.25 37.78 -35.34
CA GLU A 261 1.81 36.44 -34.91
C GLU A 261 2.93 35.69 -34.19
N LEU A 262 4.15 35.66 -34.75
CA LEU A 262 5.31 35.04 -34.12
C LEU A 262 5.60 35.66 -32.74
N THR A 263 5.57 37.00 -32.63
CA THR A 263 5.78 37.72 -31.36
C THR A 263 4.72 37.35 -30.32
N SER A 264 3.47 37.14 -30.75
CA SER A 264 2.36 36.70 -29.89
C SER A 264 2.52 35.25 -29.43
N ILE A 265 3.00 34.35 -30.31
CA ILE A 265 3.33 32.97 -29.96
C ILE A 265 4.46 32.93 -28.92
N THR A 266 5.50 33.75 -29.09
CA THR A 266 6.60 33.86 -28.11
C THR A 266 6.10 34.30 -26.73
N LEU A 267 5.11 35.21 -26.65
CA LEU A 267 4.48 35.60 -25.39
C LEU A 267 3.79 34.41 -24.71
N ILE A 268 2.99 33.63 -25.45
CA ILE A 268 2.29 32.46 -24.92
C ILE A 268 3.29 31.44 -24.38
N ILE A 269 4.36 31.16 -25.14
CA ILE A 269 5.44 30.25 -24.72
C ILE A 269 6.13 30.79 -23.46
N GLY A 270 6.44 32.08 -23.39
CA GLY A 270 7.05 32.71 -22.21
C GLY A 270 6.17 32.62 -20.96
N LEU A 271 4.86 32.82 -21.08
CA LEU A 271 3.91 32.65 -19.98
C LEU A 271 3.83 31.19 -19.50
N LEU A 272 3.81 30.23 -20.45
CA LEU A 272 3.85 28.80 -20.13
C LEU A 272 5.13 28.43 -19.37
N PHE A 273 6.29 28.90 -19.82
CA PHE A 273 7.56 28.67 -19.10
C PHE A 273 7.57 29.30 -17.71
N SER A 274 7.03 30.51 -17.56
CA SER A 274 6.91 31.17 -16.26
C SER A 274 6.09 30.34 -15.27
N LEU A 275 4.98 29.76 -15.72
CA LEU A 275 4.14 28.86 -14.93
C LEU A 275 4.87 27.57 -14.56
N LEU A 276 5.58 26.96 -15.53
CA LEU A 276 6.31 25.72 -15.35
C LEU A 276 7.44 25.86 -14.32
N ILE A 277 8.18 26.98 -14.37
CA ILE A 277 9.22 27.32 -13.40
C ILE A 277 8.61 27.49 -12.00
N SER A 278 7.51 28.24 -11.89
CA SER A 278 6.81 28.43 -10.60
C SER A 278 6.35 27.09 -10.00
N LEU A 279 5.75 26.21 -10.81
CA LEU A 279 5.34 24.87 -10.38
C LEU A 279 6.52 24.02 -9.93
N LEU A 280 7.64 24.07 -10.67
CA LEU A 280 8.84 23.31 -10.32
C LEU A 280 9.42 23.76 -8.96
N VAL A 281 9.45 25.07 -8.70
CA VAL A 281 9.84 25.64 -7.40
C VAL A 281 8.88 25.17 -6.30
N TYR A 282 7.56 25.17 -6.56
CA TYR A 282 6.56 24.67 -5.61
C TYR A 282 6.77 23.19 -5.27
N PHE A 283 6.91 22.33 -6.29
CA PHE A 283 7.11 20.90 -6.08
C PHE A 283 8.41 20.62 -5.33
N TYR A 284 9.51 21.33 -5.66
CA TYR A 284 10.77 21.22 -4.96
C TYR A 284 10.63 21.54 -3.46
N LEU A 285 10.01 22.68 -3.12
CA LEU A 285 9.80 23.07 -1.73
C LEU A 285 8.87 22.11 -0.97
N SER A 286 7.83 21.62 -1.65
CA SER A 286 6.90 20.65 -1.09
C SER A 286 7.63 19.35 -0.71
N VAL A 287 8.43 18.81 -1.63
CA VAL A 287 9.23 17.59 -1.40
C VAL A 287 10.22 17.77 -0.25
N VAL A 288 10.90 18.91 -0.16
CA VAL A 288 11.86 19.19 0.93
C VAL A 288 11.15 19.22 2.28
N ASN A 289 9.97 19.86 2.37
CA ASN A 289 9.21 19.94 3.61
C ASN A 289 8.63 18.58 4.05
N GLU A 290 8.11 17.79 3.11
CA GLU A 290 7.65 16.42 3.37
C GLU A 290 8.80 15.50 3.81
N ARG A 291 9.97 15.61 3.17
CA ARG A 291 11.16 14.85 3.57
C ARG A 291 11.57 15.16 5.01
N LYS A 292 11.50 16.43 5.44
CA LYS A 292 11.81 16.81 6.83
C LYS A 292 10.84 16.17 7.82
N LEU A 293 9.54 16.19 7.52
CA LEU A 293 8.52 15.57 8.37
C LEU A 293 8.67 14.04 8.44
N ALA A 294 8.97 13.40 7.31
CA ALA A 294 9.23 11.97 7.25
C ALA A 294 10.46 11.57 8.10
N LEU A 295 11.48 12.43 8.13
CA LEU A 295 12.70 12.18 8.89
C LEU A 295 12.46 12.33 10.41
N GLU A 296 11.71 13.35 10.82
CA GLU A 296 11.30 13.54 12.22
C GLU A 296 10.41 12.39 12.72
N THR A 297 9.44 11.95 11.92
CA THR A 297 8.55 10.84 12.26
C THR A 297 9.30 9.51 12.35
N ASN A 298 10.25 9.24 11.44
CA ASN A 298 11.07 8.03 11.48
C ASN A 298 11.97 7.98 12.72
N ASN A 299 12.60 9.12 13.09
CA ASN A 299 13.35 9.21 14.35
C ASN A 299 12.48 8.94 15.59
N LYS A 300 11.25 9.48 15.61
CA LYS A 300 10.28 9.19 16.68
C LYS A 300 9.85 7.73 16.70
N LEU A 301 9.71 7.10 15.54
CA LEU A 301 9.37 5.69 15.41
C LEU A 301 10.51 4.79 15.90
N ILE A 302 11.75 5.09 15.54
CA ILE A 302 12.95 4.36 16.01
C ILE A 302 13.06 4.43 17.54
N THR A 303 12.90 5.61 18.13
CA THR A 303 12.96 5.79 19.59
C THR A 303 11.84 5.06 20.31
N THR A 304 10.62 5.12 19.77
CA THR A 304 9.46 4.39 20.32
C THR A 304 9.66 2.88 20.24
N ASN A 305 10.13 2.36 19.10
CA ASN A 305 10.43 0.94 18.93
C ASN A 305 11.52 0.44 19.89
N LYS A 306 12.58 1.24 20.13
CA LYS A 306 13.60 0.92 21.13
C LYS A 306 13.01 0.82 22.53
N LYS A 307 12.15 1.77 22.93
CA LYS A 307 11.46 1.75 24.24
C LYS A 307 10.54 0.53 24.36
N LEU A 308 9.75 0.26 23.31
CA LEU A 308 8.82 -0.87 23.29
C LEU A 308 9.55 -2.22 23.38
N ASN A 309 10.65 -2.40 22.65
CA ASN A 309 11.46 -3.61 22.74
C ASN A 309 12.09 -3.79 24.14
N LYS A 310 12.47 -2.71 24.82
CA LYS A 310 13.00 -2.77 26.18
C LYS A 310 11.93 -3.27 27.17
N GLU A 311 10.72 -2.72 27.11
CA GLU A 311 9.60 -3.15 27.96
C GLU A 311 9.19 -4.60 27.65
N ARG A 312 9.15 -4.99 26.36
CA ARG A 312 8.87 -6.38 25.95
C ARG A 312 9.85 -7.36 26.59
N LYS A 313 11.16 -7.11 26.47
CA LYS A 313 12.20 -7.97 27.08
C LYS A 313 12.07 -8.06 28.61
N LYS A 314 11.63 -6.99 29.28
CA LYS A 314 11.42 -6.98 30.73
C LYS A 314 10.23 -7.86 31.11
N ALA A 315 9.13 -7.77 30.38
CA ALA A 315 7.95 -8.61 30.57
C ALA A 315 8.25 -10.10 30.30
N GLU A 316 8.98 -10.41 29.22
CA GLU A 316 9.39 -11.80 28.91
C GLU A 316 10.25 -12.41 30.01
N LYS A 317 11.25 -11.68 30.52
CA LYS A 317 12.09 -12.14 31.63
C LYS A 317 11.27 -12.37 32.91
N ALA A 318 10.34 -11.47 33.23
CA ALA A 318 9.47 -11.64 34.38
C ALA A 318 8.56 -12.87 34.25
N SER A 319 8.04 -13.13 33.05
CA SER A 319 7.22 -14.31 32.76
C SER A 319 8.00 -15.61 32.92
N LEU A 320 9.22 -15.69 32.36
CA LEU A 320 10.07 -16.88 32.48
C LEU A 320 10.44 -17.16 33.94
N ALA A 321 10.85 -16.13 34.69
CA ALA A 321 11.17 -16.26 36.10
C ALA A 321 9.97 -16.72 36.94
N LYS A 322 8.75 -16.25 36.62
CA LYS A 322 7.51 -16.70 37.27
C LYS A 322 7.27 -18.20 37.06
N THR A 323 7.39 -18.69 35.82
CA THR A 323 7.19 -20.12 35.50
C THR A 323 8.25 -21.00 36.14
N GLU A 324 9.52 -20.59 36.08
CA GLU A 324 10.62 -21.32 36.71
C GLU A 324 10.45 -21.40 38.24
N PHE A 325 10.06 -20.29 38.88
CA PHE A 325 9.77 -20.24 40.30
C PHE A 325 8.67 -21.21 40.70
N LEU A 326 7.54 -21.25 39.98
CA LEU A 326 6.42 -22.14 40.29
C LEU A 326 6.78 -23.62 40.10
N SER A 327 7.52 -23.94 39.03
CA SER A 327 8.01 -25.30 38.78
C SER A 327 8.94 -25.79 39.88
N ASN A 328 9.92 -24.96 40.28
CA ASN A 328 10.89 -25.30 41.32
C ASN A 328 10.20 -25.42 42.69
N MET A 329 9.33 -24.47 43.04
CA MET A 329 8.56 -24.53 44.28
C MET A 329 7.72 -25.79 44.40
N SER A 330 7.13 -26.28 43.31
CA SER A 330 6.37 -27.53 43.38
C SER A 330 7.24 -28.75 43.71
N HIS A 331 8.44 -28.84 43.12
CA HIS A 331 9.40 -29.90 43.45
C HIS A 331 9.87 -29.82 44.92
N GLU A 332 10.13 -28.62 45.40
CA GLU A 332 10.55 -28.35 46.79
C GLU A 332 9.43 -28.64 47.81
N ILE A 333 8.16 -28.47 47.44
CA ILE A 333 7.02 -28.82 48.31
C ILE A 333 6.71 -30.32 48.26
N ARG A 334 6.83 -30.96 47.08
CA ARG A 334 6.51 -32.39 46.87
C ARG A 334 7.42 -33.31 47.69
N THR A 335 8.70 -32.99 47.77
CA THR A 335 9.74 -33.82 48.42
C THR A 335 9.50 -34.01 49.93
N PRO A 336 9.36 -32.97 50.76
CA PRO A 336 9.08 -33.14 52.20
C PRO A 336 7.71 -33.77 52.44
N LEU A 337 6.73 -33.52 51.58
CA LEU A 337 5.38 -34.06 51.71
C LEU A 337 5.32 -35.56 51.45
N HIS A 338 6.10 -36.06 50.49
CA HIS A 338 6.28 -37.50 50.28
C HIS A 338 7.02 -38.17 51.43
N ALA A 339 8.00 -37.50 52.04
CA ALA A 339 8.66 -38.00 53.24
C ALA A 339 7.66 -38.13 54.42
N ILE A 340 6.81 -37.11 54.65
CA ILE A 340 5.75 -37.14 55.66
C ILE A 340 4.79 -38.30 55.40
N LEU A 341 4.32 -38.49 54.16
CA LEU A 341 3.46 -39.63 53.79
C LEU A 341 4.15 -40.99 54.03
N GLY A 342 5.43 -41.11 53.71
CA GLY A 342 6.23 -42.31 53.98
C GLY A 342 6.33 -42.62 55.47
N PHE A 343 6.56 -41.61 56.31
CA PHE A 343 6.58 -41.79 57.77
C PHE A 343 5.20 -42.19 58.33
N ILE A 344 4.12 -41.64 57.78
CA ILE A 344 2.76 -42.01 58.20
C ILE A 344 2.45 -43.47 57.87
N GLU A 345 2.86 -43.96 56.69
CA GLU A 345 2.64 -45.35 56.30
C GLU A 345 3.44 -46.32 57.18
N LEU A 346 4.69 -45.98 57.52
CA LEU A 346 5.51 -46.76 58.47
C LEU A 346 4.89 -46.82 59.86
N LEU A 347 4.29 -45.72 60.32
CA LEU A 347 3.66 -45.68 61.64
C LEU A 347 2.38 -46.53 61.68
N LYS A 348 1.61 -46.64 60.59
CA LYS A 348 0.41 -47.50 60.53
C LYS A 348 0.70 -48.99 60.73
N GLU A 349 1.88 -49.47 60.35
CA GLU A 349 2.29 -50.87 60.51
C GLU A 349 2.69 -51.24 61.95
N SER A 350 2.79 -50.25 62.85
CA SER A 350 3.09 -50.46 64.27
C SER A 350 1.82 -50.73 65.11
N LYS A 351 1.96 -51.38 66.28
CA LYS A 351 0.84 -51.64 67.21
C LYS A 351 0.40 -50.34 67.90
N LEU A 352 -0.41 -49.54 67.20
CA LEU A 352 -0.90 -48.25 67.68
C LEU A 352 -2.27 -48.35 68.38
N ASN A 353 -2.46 -47.51 69.40
CA ASN A 353 -3.78 -47.30 70.02
C ASN A 353 -4.75 -46.60 69.04
N LYS A 354 -6.05 -46.64 69.35
CA LYS A 354 -7.12 -46.14 68.45
C LYS A 354 -6.95 -44.65 68.10
N THR A 355 -6.52 -43.82 69.05
CA THR A 355 -6.33 -42.37 68.89
C THR A 355 -5.12 -42.03 67.99
N ASN A 356 -4.01 -42.75 68.10
CA ASN A 356 -2.83 -42.54 67.26
C ASN A 356 -3.08 -42.98 65.81
N LYS A 357 -3.90 -44.01 65.58
CA LYS A 357 -4.35 -44.38 64.23
C LYS A 357 -5.22 -43.29 63.59
N GLU A 358 -6.07 -42.64 64.37
CA GLU A 358 -6.89 -41.51 63.90
C GLU A 358 -6.03 -40.28 63.55
N TYR A 359 -5.02 -39.94 64.37
CA TYR A 359 -4.10 -38.84 64.05
C TYR A 359 -3.25 -39.12 62.80
N LEU A 360 -2.77 -40.35 62.62
CA LEU A 360 -2.06 -40.71 61.39
C LEU A 360 -2.95 -40.65 60.15
N GLY A 361 -4.19 -41.14 60.26
CA GLY A 361 -5.17 -41.00 59.19
C GLY A 361 -5.46 -39.54 58.84
N LEU A 362 -5.50 -38.64 59.82
CA LEU A 362 -5.64 -37.21 59.60
C LEU A 362 -4.41 -36.58 58.94
N MET A 363 -3.20 -36.92 59.39
CA MET A 363 -1.96 -36.44 58.80
C MET A 363 -1.79 -36.90 57.35
N GLU A 364 -2.16 -38.15 57.03
CA GLU A 364 -2.11 -38.69 55.67
C GLU A 364 -3.09 -37.96 54.76
N LYS A 365 -4.32 -37.77 55.25
CA LYS A 365 -5.37 -37.07 54.52
C LYS A 365 -4.97 -35.62 54.24
N SER A 366 -4.41 -34.92 55.23
CA SER A 366 -3.93 -33.54 55.06
C SER A 366 -2.75 -33.46 54.10
N SER A 367 -1.80 -34.40 54.18
CA SER A 367 -0.62 -34.41 53.30
C SER A 367 -0.98 -34.75 51.86
N SER A 368 -1.87 -35.73 51.66
CA SER A 368 -2.39 -36.09 50.34
C SER A 368 -3.21 -34.94 49.72
N ASN A 369 -4.02 -34.24 50.53
CA ASN A 369 -4.76 -33.06 50.07
C ASN A 369 -3.82 -31.93 49.62
N LEU A 370 -2.76 -31.64 50.37
CA LEU A 370 -1.79 -30.61 49.99
C LEU A 370 -1.08 -30.97 48.67
N LEU A 371 -0.72 -32.24 48.48
CA LEU A 371 -0.09 -32.72 47.25
C LEU A 371 -1.00 -32.51 46.04
N ASN A 372 -2.30 -32.82 46.20
CA ASN A 372 -3.30 -32.61 45.16
C ASN A 372 -3.46 -31.12 44.81
N ILE A 373 -3.49 -30.23 45.81
CA ILE A 373 -3.56 -28.77 45.59
C ILE A 373 -2.34 -28.27 44.80
N VAL A 374 -1.14 -28.71 45.17
CA VAL A 374 0.10 -28.31 44.48
C VAL A 374 0.08 -28.78 43.03
N ASN A 375 -0.36 -30.01 42.77
CA ASN A 375 -0.48 -30.54 41.42
C ASN A 375 -1.56 -29.81 40.60
N ASP A 376 -2.71 -29.47 41.20
CA ASP A 376 -3.77 -28.69 40.56
C ASP A 376 -3.26 -27.29 40.14
N ILE A 377 -2.47 -26.62 40.99
CA ILE A 377 -1.87 -25.31 40.68
C ILE A 377 -0.86 -25.43 39.53
N LEU A 378 -0.04 -26.47 39.51
CA LEU A 378 0.89 -26.71 38.41
C LEU A 378 0.17 -26.98 37.09
N ASP A 379 -0.90 -27.77 37.11
CA ASP A 379 -1.70 -28.03 35.91
C ASP A 379 -2.24 -26.68 35.36
N ILE A 380 -2.67 -25.76 36.24
CA ILE A 380 -3.10 -24.40 35.83
C ILE A 380 -1.96 -23.57 35.25
N ASP A 381 -0.77 -23.57 35.84
CA ASP A 381 0.38 -22.82 35.30
C ASP A 381 0.82 -23.34 33.93
N LYS A 382 0.81 -24.67 33.74
CA LYS A 382 1.06 -25.30 32.43
C LYS A 382 -0.01 -24.91 31.40
N ILE A 383 -1.27 -24.80 31.81
CA ILE A 383 -2.36 -24.34 30.95
C ILE A 383 -2.17 -22.87 30.57
N GLU A 384 -1.89 -21.97 31.53
CA GLU A 384 -1.72 -20.53 31.26
C GLU A 384 -0.49 -20.22 30.40
N SER A 385 0.58 -20.99 30.57
CA SER A 385 1.79 -20.87 29.75
C SER A 385 1.66 -21.51 28.36
N GLY A 386 0.52 -22.15 28.05
CA GLY A 386 0.26 -22.81 26.78
C GLY A 386 1.09 -24.09 26.56
N LYS A 387 1.63 -24.69 27.62
CA LYS A 387 2.57 -25.83 27.58
C LYS A 387 1.91 -27.18 27.88
N ILE A 388 0.59 -27.26 27.96
CA ILE A 388 -0.10 -28.52 28.21
C ILE A 388 -0.43 -29.21 26.88
N GLU A 389 0.14 -30.39 26.70
CA GLU A 389 -0.15 -31.28 25.57
C GLU A 389 -0.88 -32.50 26.12
N LEU A 390 -1.96 -32.92 25.45
CA LEU A 390 -2.65 -34.17 25.80
C LEU A 390 -1.75 -35.34 25.40
N SER A 391 -1.53 -36.28 26.31
CA SER A 391 -0.80 -37.49 25.98
C SER A 391 -1.62 -38.35 25.01
N GLU A 392 -0.99 -38.87 23.95
CA GLU A 392 -1.64 -39.78 23.01
C GLU A 392 -1.30 -41.22 23.36
N ILE A 393 -2.15 -41.84 24.20
CA ILE A 393 -2.02 -43.26 24.54
C ILE A 393 -3.22 -44.06 24.05
N LYS A 394 -3.01 -45.36 23.85
CA LYS A 394 -4.01 -46.30 23.35
C LYS A 394 -4.75 -46.93 24.53
N PHE A 395 -6.06 -46.73 24.63
CA PHE A 395 -6.85 -47.29 25.72
C PHE A 395 -8.28 -47.61 25.30
N ASN A 396 -8.98 -48.42 26.08
CA ASN A 396 -10.40 -48.70 25.93
C ASN A 396 -11.20 -47.85 26.95
N PRO A 397 -11.95 -46.82 26.51
CA PRO A 397 -12.63 -45.90 27.43
C PRO A 397 -13.68 -46.60 28.30
N PHE A 398 -14.46 -47.52 27.73
CA PHE A 398 -15.49 -48.26 28.45
C PHE A 398 -14.91 -49.08 29.60
N GLN A 399 -13.81 -49.82 29.34
CA GLN A 399 -13.16 -50.64 30.36
C GLN A 399 -12.65 -49.77 31.51
N LYS A 400 -12.05 -48.60 31.22
CA LYS A 400 -11.54 -47.70 32.26
C LYS A 400 -12.65 -47.09 33.11
N VAL A 401 -13.78 -46.73 32.52
CA VAL A 401 -14.95 -46.28 33.28
C VAL A 401 -15.49 -47.41 34.16
N LYS A 402 -15.56 -48.64 33.63
CA LYS A 402 -16.00 -49.81 34.39
C LYS A 402 -15.08 -50.08 35.59
N ASP A 403 -13.77 -50.14 35.38
CA ASP A 403 -12.77 -50.33 36.44
C ASP A 403 -12.90 -49.24 37.52
N LEU A 404 -13.09 -47.98 37.11
CA LEU A 404 -13.27 -46.87 38.04
C LEU A 404 -14.52 -47.01 38.89
N ILE A 405 -15.64 -47.46 38.30
CA ILE A 405 -16.89 -47.70 39.03
C ILE A 405 -16.73 -48.85 40.02
N GLU A 406 -16.10 -49.96 39.63
CA GLU A 406 -15.86 -51.12 40.50
C GLU A 406 -15.01 -50.74 41.72
N VAL A 407 -13.93 -49.99 41.52
CA VAL A 407 -13.07 -49.50 42.61
C VAL A 407 -13.83 -48.56 43.56
N ASN A 408 -14.67 -47.67 43.03
CA ASN A 408 -15.39 -46.71 43.85
C ASN A 408 -16.63 -47.31 44.53
N GLN A 409 -17.22 -48.38 44.00
CA GLN A 409 -18.44 -48.98 44.53
C GLN A 409 -18.33 -49.35 46.01
N PHE A 410 -17.17 -49.88 46.42
CA PHE A 410 -16.90 -50.22 47.83
C PHE A 410 -16.92 -48.99 48.75
N ILE A 411 -16.45 -47.84 48.27
CA ILE A 411 -16.40 -46.58 49.03
C ILE A 411 -17.80 -46.00 49.24
N PHE A 412 -18.65 -46.07 48.21
CA PHE A 412 -20.05 -45.62 48.31
C PHE A 412 -20.85 -46.50 49.27
N LEU A 413 -20.70 -47.82 49.19
CA LEU A 413 -21.36 -48.77 50.11
C LEU A 413 -20.98 -48.54 51.56
N LYS A 414 -19.71 -48.23 51.84
CA LYS A 414 -19.23 -47.89 53.21
C LYS A 414 -19.90 -46.63 53.79
N LYS A 415 -20.45 -45.76 52.93
CA LYS A 415 -21.19 -44.55 53.30
C LYS A 415 -22.72 -44.73 53.24
N ASP A 416 -23.20 -45.97 53.09
CA ASP A 416 -24.62 -46.30 52.88
C ASP A 416 -25.24 -45.62 51.64
N LEU A 417 -24.43 -45.38 50.61
CA LEU A 417 -24.86 -44.83 49.32
C LEU A 417 -24.77 -45.87 48.22
N TYR A 418 -25.71 -45.86 47.27
CA TYR A 418 -25.58 -46.69 46.07
C TYR A 418 -24.77 -45.97 44.98
N LEU A 419 -24.00 -46.74 44.21
CA LEU A 419 -23.42 -46.31 42.94
C LEU A 419 -23.97 -47.21 41.83
N LYS A 420 -24.89 -46.68 41.02
CA LYS A 420 -25.49 -47.39 39.89
C LYS A 420 -24.86 -46.92 38.59
N SER A 421 -24.64 -47.85 37.66
CA SER A 421 -24.10 -47.53 36.34
C SER A 421 -24.99 -48.10 35.24
N LYS A 422 -25.26 -47.29 34.22
CA LYS A 422 -25.98 -47.69 32.99
C LYS A 422 -25.07 -47.45 31.79
N TYR A 423 -24.86 -48.48 30.99
CA TYR A 423 -23.94 -48.43 29.86
C TYR A 423 -24.68 -48.69 28.54
N LYS A 424 -24.49 -47.80 27.56
CA LYS A 424 -24.88 -47.99 26.17
C LYS A 424 -23.63 -47.86 25.30
N LYS A 425 -22.90 -48.97 25.18
CA LYS A 425 -21.68 -49.07 24.36
C LYS A 425 -22.01 -49.51 22.94
N VAL A 426 -21.15 -49.15 21.98
CA VAL A 426 -21.27 -49.63 20.59
C VAL A 426 -20.51 -50.96 20.43
N LYS A 427 -19.19 -50.95 20.67
CA LYS A 427 -18.25 -52.09 20.67
C LYS A 427 -17.05 -51.77 21.58
N ASP A 428 -16.24 -52.76 21.96
CA ASP A 428 -15.01 -52.56 22.76
C ASP A 428 -13.89 -51.92 21.93
N LEU A 429 -14.07 -50.63 21.60
CA LEU A 429 -13.17 -49.86 20.74
C LEU A 429 -11.99 -49.30 21.54
N PHE A 430 -10.79 -49.50 21.02
CA PHE A 430 -9.60 -48.78 21.44
C PHE A 430 -9.54 -47.43 20.74
N VAL A 431 -9.19 -46.40 21.49
CA VAL A 431 -9.03 -45.02 21.03
C VAL A 431 -7.65 -44.48 21.39
N THR A 432 -7.21 -43.44 20.68
CA THR A 432 -6.02 -42.66 21.06
C THR A 432 -6.43 -41.40 21.82
N GLY A 433 -5.76 -41.12 22.94
CA GLY A 433 -5.98 -39.91 23.72
C GLY A 433 -5.44 -40.04 25.13
N ASP A 434 -5.71 -39.04 25.96
CA ASP A 434 -5.17 -38.98 27.32
C ASP A 434 -6.07 -39.73 28.31
N GLU A 435 -5.75 -41.01 28.54
CA GLU A 435 -6.46 -41.87 29.51
C GLU A 435 -6.46 -41.23 30.91
N GLY A 436 -5.32 -40.67 31.32
CA GLY A 436 -5.12 -40.13 32.66
C GLY A 436 -6.05 -38.96 32.94
N LYS A 437 -6.07 -37.96 32.05
CA LYS A 437 -6.96 -36.80 32.15
C LYS A 437 -8.43 -37.21 32.01
N PHE A 438 -8.75 -38.18 31.15
CA PHE A 438 -10.11 -38.70 31.00
C PHE A 438 -10.62 -39.34 32.30
N VAL A 439 -9.84 -40.23 32.91
CA VAL A 439 -10.17 -40.86 34.20
C VAL A 439 -10.22 -39.81 35.32
N GLN A 440 -9.33 -38.82 35.30
CA GLN A 440 -9.30 -37.73 36.28
C GLN A 440 -10.60 -36.92 36.28
N ILE A 441 -11.14 -36.56 35.11
CA ILE A 441 -12.42 -35.85 34.98
C ILE A 441 -13.53 -36.62 35.70
N ILE A 442 -13.68 -37.91 35.39
CA ILE A 442 -14.76 -38.75 35.93
C ILE A 442 -14.60 -38.95 37.44
N ASN A 443 -13.37 -39.22 37.88
CA ASN A 443 -13.06 -39.39 39.30
C ASN A 443 -13.36 -38.12 40.10
N ASN A 444 -13.04 -36.93 39.57
CA ASN A 444 -13.37 -35.66 40.22
C ASN A 444 -14.88 -35.48 40.40
N LEU A 445 -15.68 -35.79 39.37
CA LEU A 445 -17.13 -35.68 39.43
C LEU A 445 -17.75 -36.71 40.39
N LEU A 446 -17.26 -37.97 40.39
CA LEU A 446 -17.70 -39.01 41.32
C LEU A 446 -17.35 -38.68 42.77
N LYS A 447 -16.14 -38.16 43.04
CA LYS A 447 -15.73 -37.72 44.37
C LYS A 447 -16.58 -36.55 44.86
N ASN A 448 -16.89 -35.58 44.00
CA ASN A 448 -17.81 -34.49 44.34
C ASN A 448 -19.21 -35.03 44.69
N ALA A 449 -19.74 -35.97 43.89
CA ALA A 449 -21.02 -36.61 44.18
C ALA A 449 -21.00 -37.37 45.54
N LEU A 450 -19.97 -38.18 45.80
CA LEU A 450 -19.78 -38.87 47.09
C LEU A 450 -19.65 -37.90 48.29
N LYS A 451 -19.10 -36.71 48.04
CA LYS A 451 -18.87 -35.68 49.05
C LYS A 451 -20.17 -34.99 49.46
N PHE A 452 -21.03 -34.67 48.49
CA PHE A 452 -22.22 -33.83 48.70
C PHE A 452 -23.56 -34.60 48.76
N THR A 453 -23.53 -35.93 48.66
CA THR A 453 -24.69 -36.80 48.87
C THR A 453 -24.61 -37.48 50.24
N ASN A 454 -25.67 -37.33 51.04
CA ASN A 454 -25.76 -37.95 52.37
C ASN A 454 -26.71 -39.16 52.41
N HIS A 455 -27.75 -39.16 51.57
CA HIS A 455 -28.72 -40.25 51.46
C HIS A 455 -29.06 -40.51 49.98
N GLY A 456 -29.42 -41.75 49.66
CA GLY A 456 -29.71 -42.18 48.29
C GLY A 456 -28.45 -42.68 47.59
N GLY A 457 -28.05 -42.04 46.50
CA GLY A 457 -26.90 -42.50 45.72
C GLY A 457 -26.72 -41.82 44.38
N ILE A 458 -25.77 -42.37 43.62
CA ILE A 458 -25.24 -41.79 42.39
C ILE A 458 -25.57 -42.72 41.24
N THR A 459 -25.99 -42.16 40.12
CA THR A 459 -26.20 -42.88 38.86
C THR A 459 -25.30 -42.32 37.78
N LEU A 460 -24.39 -43.14 37.25
CA LEU A 460 -23.58 -42.84 36.08
C LEU A 460 -24.22 -43.45 34.83
N ILE A 461 -24.40 -42.64 33.79
CA ILE A 461 -24.88 -43.07 32.47
C ILE A 461 -23.75 -42.82 31.47
N TYR A 462 -23.34 -43.87 30.78
CA TYR A 462 -22.28 -43.84 29.77
C TYR A 462 -22.87 -44.22 28.41
N ASN A 463 -22.71 -43.35 27.42
CA ASN A 463 -23.22 -43.57 26.06
C ASN A 463 -22.11 -43.33 25.03
N GLU A 464 -21.94 -44.27 24.11
CA GLU A 464 -21.03 -44.16 22.98
C GLU A 464 -21.78 -43.91 21.68
N LYS A 465 -21.20 -43.09 20.80
CA LYS A 465 -21.64 -42.90 19.43
C LYS A 465 -20.42 -42.76 18.51
N VAL A 466 -20.35 -43.58 17.48
CA VAL A 466 -19.36 -43.39 16.41
C VAL A 466 -19.84 -42.26 15.50
N THR A 467 -18.98 -41.27 15.29
CA THR A 467 -19.22 -40.11 14.41
C THR A 467 -18.88 -40.45 12.96
N GLN A 468 -19.34 -39.62 12.01
CA GLN A 468 -19.09 -39.81 10.57
C GLN A 468 -17.60 -39.78 10.20
N ASN A 469 -16.74 -39.16 11.03
CA ASN A 469 -15.30 -39.01 10.78
C ASN A 469 -14.45 -40.08 11.48
N ASN A 470 -15.01 -41.26 11.77
CA ASN A 470 -14.33 -42.36 12.48
C ASN A 470 -13.75 -41.97 13.86
N LYS A 471 -14.41 -41.03 14.56
CA LYS A 471 -14.12 -40.70 15.96
C LYS A 471 -15.22 -41.24 16.87
N LEU A 472 -14.87 -41.64 18.08
CA LEU A 472 -15.78 -42.08 19.13
C LEU A 472 -16.18 -40.87 19.98
N GLU A 473 -17.45 -40.49 19.93
CA GLU A 473 -18.06 -39.53 20.85
C GLU A 473 -18.57 -40.30 22.08
N ILE A 474 -18.11 -39.88 23.26
CA ILE A 474 -18.52 -40.45 24.55
C ILE A 474 -19.31 -39.39 25.31
N LYS A 475 -20.51 -39.73 25.77
CA LYS A 475 -21.37 -38.88 26.59
C LYS A 475 -21.54 -39.52 27.96
N ILE A 476 -21.12 -38.80 29.00
CA ILE A 476 -21.22 -39.24 30.39
C ILE A 476 -22.15 -38.30 31.15
N SER A 477 -23.09 -38.88 31.88
CA SER A 477 -23.98 -38.16 32.80
C SER A 477 -23.84 -38.75 34.20
N ILE A 478 -23.43 -37.95 35.16
CA ILE A 478 -23.34 -38.34 36.58
C ILE A 478 -24.44 -37.58 37.32
N LYS A 479 -25.43 -38.31 37.83
CA LYS A 479 -26.54 -37.77 38.61
C LYS A 479 -26.41 -38.21 40.07
N ASP A 480 -26.42 -37.26 40.98
CA ASP A 480 -26.47 -37.49 42.42
C ASP A 480 -27.82 -37.04 43.02
N THR A 481 -28.12 -37.53 44.23
CA THR A 481 -29.29 -37.14 45.03
C THR A 481 -28.88 -36.25 46.22
N GLY A 482 -27.82 -35.46 46.06
CA GLY A 482 -27.24 -34.64 47.12
C GLY A 482 -27.97 -33.32 47.38
N ILE A 483 -27.27 -32.41 48.07
CA ILE A 483 -27.82 -31.10 48.49
C ILE A 483 -28.18 -30.16 47.34
N GLY A 484 -27.75 -30.45 46.11
CA GLY A 484 -27.93 -29.56 44.96
C GLY A 484 -27.11 -28.26 45.03
N ILE A 485 -27.14 -27.50 43.94
CA ILE A 485 -26.39 -26.25 43.74
C ILE A 485 -27.40 -25.11 43.58
N PRO A 486 -27.29 -24.02 44.36
CA PRO A 486 -28.13 -22.83 44.21
C PRO A 486 -28.02 -22.21 42.79
N PRO A 487 -29.14 -21.74 42.19
CA PRO A 487 -29.13 -21.17 40.83
C PRO A 487 -28.16 -19.98 40.66
N ASP A 488 -28.03 -19.13 41.67
CA ASP A 488 -27.13 -17.96 41.70
C ASP A 488 -25.64 -18.34 41.71
N LYS A 489 -25.32 -19.60 42.02
CA LYS A 489 -23.94 -20.13 42.05
C LYS A 489 -23.59 -20.97 40.83
N MET A 490 -24.56 -21.32 39.98
CA MET A 490 -24.40 -22.29 38.89
C MET A 490 -23.30 -21.93 37.90
N ASP A 491 -23.18 -20.66 37.51
CA ASP A 491 -22.17 -20.20 36.55
C ASP A 491 -20.76 -20.13 37.16
N SER A 492 -20.70 -19.96 38.48
CA SER A 492 -19.46 -19.73 39.22
C SER A 492 -18.70 -21.01 39.61
N ILE A 493 -19.35 -22.18 39.52
CA ILE A 493 -18.75 -23.46 40.00
C ILE A 493 -17.58 -23.96 39.15
N PHE A 494 -17.43 -23.45 37.93
CA PHE A 494 -16.31 -23.76 37.04
C PHE A 494 -15.21 -22.70 37.08
N GLU A 495 -15.39 -21.62 37.85
CA GLU A 495 -14.34 -20.64 38.08
C GLU A 495 -13.31 -21.16 39.09
N ARG A 496 -12.07 -20.70 38.96
CA ARG A 496 -10.95 -21.14 39.80
C ARG A 496 -11.10 -20.61 41.22
N PHE A 497 -10.78 -21.45 42.20
CA PHE A 497 -10.78 -21.14 43.64
C PHE A 497 -12.14 -20.75 44.24
N LYS A 498 -13.24 -20.87 43.48
CA LYS A 498 -14.58 -20.60 44.00
C LYS A 498 -15.13 -21.83 44.74
N GLN A 499 -15.63 -21.60 45.95
CA GLN A 499 -16.33 -22.58 46.77
C GLN A 499 -17.70 -22.03 47.17
N ILE A 500 -18.70 -22.91 47.25
CA ILE A 500 -20.02 -22.54 47.75
C ILE A 500 -19.96 -22.58 49.27
N GLU A 501 -19.78 -21.43 49.91
CA GLU A 501 -19.84 -21.30 51.36
C GLU A 501 -21.30 -21.41 51.82
N ASN A 502 -21.69 -22.57 52.33
CA ASN A 502 -22.91 -22.70 53.13
C ASN A 502 -22.54 -22.87 54.61
N SER A 503 -22.94 -21.88 55.39
CA SER A 503 -23.04 -21.95 56.85
C SER A 503 -23.80 -23.20 57.29
N ILE A 504 -23.24 -23.89 58.29
CA ILE A 504 -23.68 -25.14 58.96
C ILE A 504 -22.92 -26.40 58.49
N LYS A 505 -21.96 -26.81 59.34
CA LYS A 505 -21.04 -27.98 59.32
C LYS A 505 -19.79 -27.88 58.41
N LYS A 506 -18.65 -27.52 59.04
CA LYS A 506 -17.25 -27.67 58.56
C LYS A 506 -16.89 -29.14 58.29
N GLN A 507 -17.45 -29.80 57.29
CA GLN A 507 -17.14 -31.21 56.98
C GLN A 507 -16.56 -31.45 55.58
N TYR A 508 -16.39 -30.41 54.76
CA TYR A 508 -16.21 -30.59 53.32
C TYR A 508 -15.12 -29.70 52.70
N GLU A 509 -13.85 -29.90 53.05
CA GLU A 509 -12.69 -29.22 52.42
C GLU A 509 -12.40 -29.72 50.99
N GLY A 510 -11.95 -28.83 50.10
CA GLY A 510 -11.48 -29.12 48.73
C GLY A 510 -10.76 -27.89 48.13
N SER A 511 -9.98 -28.06 47.05
CA SER A 511 -9.16 -26.98 46.47
C SER A 511 -9.96 -25.90 45.71
N GLY A 512 -11.18 -26.22 45.28
CA GLY A 512 -11.95 -25.37 44.36
C GLY A 512 -11.40 -25.34 42.94
N LEU A 513 -10.43 -26.20 42.60
CA LEU A 513 -9.79 -26.24 41.28
C LEU A 513 -10.29 -27.39 40.39
N GLY A 514 -10.79 -28.47 40.99
CA GLY A 514 -11.11 -29.70 40.27
C GLY A 514 -12.15 -29.55 39.14
N LEU A 515 -13.21 -28.75 39.33
CA LEU A 515 -14.22 -28.53 38.28
C LEU A 515 -13.69 -27.60 37.17
N ALA A 516 -12.91 -26.58 37.51
CA ALA A 516 -12.28 -25.68 36.55
C ALA A 516 -11.29 -26.44 35.65
N ILE A 517 -10.47 -27.33 36.26
CA ILE A 517 -9.53 -28.19 35.55
C ILE A 517 -10.28 -29.21 34.67
N SER A 518 -11.33 -29.86 35.18
CA SER A 518 -12.16 -30.77 34.37
C SER A 518 -12.74 -30.08 33.14
N LYS A 519 -13.23 -28.84 33.26
CA LYS A 519 -13.75 -28.07 32.12
C LYS A 519 -12.67 -27.81 31.07
N ILE A 520 -11.44 -27.48 31.48
CA ILE A 520 -10.33 -27.25 30.56
C ILE A 520 -9.97 -28.54 29.82
N PHE A 521 -9.84 -29.68 30.51
CA PHE A 521 -9.52 -30.96 29.86
C PHE A 521 -10.62 -31.42 28.91
N ILE A 522 -11.89 -31.24 29.28
CA ILE A 522 -13.02 -31.57 28.41
C ILE A 522 -12.98 -30.72 27.13
N ASN A 523 -12.73 -29.41 27.25
CA ASN A 523 -12.59 -28.52 26.08
C ASN A 523 -11.40 -28.91 25.20
N MET A 524 -10.27 -29.33 25.79
CA MET A 524 -9.11 -29.83 25.05
C MET A 524 -9.36 -31.16 24.35
N MET A 525 -10.32 -31.96 24.84
CA MET A 525 -10.78 -33.22 24.23
C MET A 525 -11.98 -33.02 23.27
N ASP A 526 -12.09 -31.82 22.67
CA ASP A 526 -13.18 -31.41 21.76
C ASP A 526 -14.60 -31.61 22.35
N GLY A 527 -14.73 -31.42 23.66
CA GLY A 527 -15.92 -31.65 24.45
C GLY A 527 -16.52 -30.39 25.09
N ASP A 528 -17.65 -30.55 25.77
CA ASP A 528 -18.21 -29.53 26.66
C ASP A 528 -18.82 -30.18 27.92
N ILE A 529 -18.97 -29.40 28.99
CA ILE A 529 -19.58 -29.82 30.27
C ILE A 529 -20.73 -28.89 30.67
N THR A 530 -21.86 -29.49 31.00
CA THR A 530 -23.07 -28.82 31.46
C THR A 530 -23.52 -29.38 32.80
N VAL A 531 -24.22 -28.55 33.57
CA VAL A 531 -24.74 -28.90 34.89
C VAL A 531 -26.22 -28.55 34.97
N LYS A 532 -27.01 -29.43 35.59
CA LYS A 532 -28.38 -29.14 36.00
C LYS A 532 -28.52 -29.54 37.46
N SER A 533 -28.95 -28.62 38.31
CA SER A 533 -29.09 -28.88 39.74
C SER A 533 -30.34 -28.21 40.29
N LYS A 534 -30.91 -28.80 41.33
CA LYS A 534 -31.98 -28.20 42.13
C LYS A 534 -31.69 -28.46 43.60
N LEU A 535 -31.87 -27.42 44.43
CA LEU A 535 -31.55 -27.48 45.86
C LEU A 535 -32.33 -28.63 46.52
N ASN A 536 -31.62 -29.45 47.30
CA ASN A 536 -32.11 -30.64 48.01
C ASN A 536 -32.65 -31.79 47.14
N GLU A 537 -32.56 -31.70 45.82
CA GLU A 537 -32.96 -32.78 44.89
C GLU A 537 -31.76 -33.43 44.18
N GLY A 538 -30.59 -32.79 44.25
CA GLY A 538 -29.32 -33.29 43.72
C GLY A 538 -28.86 -32.61 42.44
N THR A 539 -27.71 -33.03 41.93
CA THR A 539 -27.06 -32.45 40.74
C THR A 539 -26.89 -33.48 39.62
N THR A 540 -26.95 -33.03 38.39
CA THR A 540 -26.61 -33.81 37.19
C THR A 540 -25.55 -33.07 36.38
N PHE A 541 -24.34 -33.62 36.36
CA PHE A 541 -23.28 -33.18 35.45
C PHE A 541 -23.33 -34.03 34.18
N LYS A 542 -23.25 -33.37 33.03
CA LYS A 542 -23.18 -34.02 31.72
C LYS A 542 -22.01 -33.47 30.93
N PHE A 543 -21.16 -34.34 30.41
CA PHE A 543 -20.10 -33.92 29.51
C PHE A 543 -19.96 -34.89 28.34
N ASN A 544 -19.37 -34.39 27.27
CA ASN A 544 -18.97 -35.17 26.11
C ASN A 544 -17.48 -35.01 25.85
N VAL A 545 -16.84 -36.05 25.30
CA VAL A 545 -15.46 -36.02 24.80
C VAL A 545 -15.39 -36.81 23.50
N VAL A 546 -14.43 -36.47 22.64
CA VAL A 546 -14.27 -37.11 21.33
C VAL A 546 -12.86 -37.67 21.20
N PHE A 547 -12.74 -38.96 20.89
CA PHE A 547 -11.45 -39.62 20.67
C PHE A 547 -11.36 -40.23 19.26
N PRO A 548 -10.21 -40.16 18.57
CA PRO A 548 -9.97 -40.93 17.35
C PRO A 548 -10.01 -42.44 17.62
N ILE A 549 -10.72 -43.19 16.77
CA ILE A 549 -10.78 -44.66 16.87
C ILE A 549 -9.53 -45.25 16.21
N LEU A 550 -8.89 -46.24 16.86
CA LEU A 550 -7.76 -46.93 16.24
C LEU A 550 -8.21 -47.73 14.99
N PRO A 551 -7.47 -47.65 13.86
CA PRO A 551 -7.82 -48.38 12.65
C PRO A 551 -7.68 -49.91 12.79
N ASN A 552 -6.77 -50.41 13.64
CA ASN A 552 -6.50 -51.84 13.79
C ASN A 552 -6.93 -52.37 15.18
N GLN A 553 -8.22 -52.72 15.31
CA GLN A 553 -8.83 -53.16 16.58
C GLN A 553 -8.44 -54.59 17.00
N ASN A 554 -7.90 -55.41 16.08
CA ASN A 554 -7.67 -56.84 16.30
C ASN A 554 -6.37 -57.17 17.06
N GLU A 555 -5.36 -56.28 17.05
CA GLU A 555 -4.09 -56.48 17.79
C GLU A 555 -4.27 -56.44 19.32
N PHE A 556 -5.35 -55.83 19.82
CA PHE A 556 -5.54 -55.54 21.25
C PHE A 556 -6.54 -56.48 21.95
N LYS A 557 -7.10 -57.47 21.24
CA LYS A 557 -8.01 -58.48 21.81
C LYS A 557 -7.31 -59.58 22.62
N ILE A 558 -5.97 -59.71 22.56
CA ILE A 558 -5.22 -60.80 23.18
C ILE A 558 -4.39 -60.28 24.36
N LYS A 559 -5.04 -60.04 25.51
CA LYS A 559 -4.47 -60.17 26.87
C LYS A 559 -5.52 -59.86 27.94
N SER A 560 -6.57 -60.67 27.95
CA SER A 560 -7.46 -60.82 29.10
C SER A 560 -7.49 -62.32 29.38
N LEU A 561 -6.49 -62.80 30.11
CA LEU A 561 -6.51 -64.12 30.71
C LEU A 561 -6.46 -63.94 32.22
N THR A 562 -7.65 -64.13 32.78
CA THR A 562 -7.90 -64.69 34.11
C THR A 562 -7.00 -65.88 34.40
N SER A 563 -6.38 -65.92 35.58
CA SER A 563 -6.40 -67.09 36.48
C SER A 563 -5.47 -66.85 37.66
N GLU A 564 -6.06 -66.93 38.85
CA GLU A 564 -5.39 -67.29 40.09
C GLU A 564 -4.71 -68.65 39.91
N ASP A 565 -3.39 -68.72 40.12
CA ASP A 565 -2.70 -69.92 40.61
C ASP A 565 -1.29 -69.51 41.09
N SER A 566 -0.95 -69.94 42.29
CA SER A 566 0.28 -69.60 43.01
C SER A 566 1.50 -70.30 42.40
N THR A 567 2.39 -69.54 41.77
CA THR A 567 3.70 -70.01 41.31
C THR A 567 4.70 -70.16 42.47
N ASN A 568 5.46 -71.26 42.47
CA ASN A 568 6.50 -71.52 43.47
C ASN A 568 7.78 -70.74 43.13
N LEU A 569 7.84 -69.47 43.55
CA LEU A 569 8.94 -68.54 43.25
C LEU A 569 10.24 -68.81 44.05
N SER A 570 10.26 -69.82 44.93
CA SER A 570 11.35 -70.07 45.88
C SER A 570 12.71 -70.46 45.26
N LYS A 571 12.73 -70.84 43.97
CA LYS A 571 13.95 -71.21 43.23
C LYS A 571 14.67 -70.03 42.54
N LEU A 572 14.12 -68.81 42.62
CA LEU A 572 14.71 -67.64 41.98
C LEU A 572 15.90 -67.10 42.78
N ASN A 573 17.09 -67.16 42.19
CA ASN A 573 18.25 -66.38 42.63
C ASN A 573 18.13 -64.91 42.17
N VAL A 574 18.00 -64.00 43.14
CA VAL A 574 17.82 -62.56 42.89
C VAL A 574 19.01 -61.74 43.40
N LEU A 575 19.40 -60.72 42.65
CA LEU A 575 20.38 -59.71 43.06
C LEU A 575 19.69 -58.34 43.21
N ILE A 576 19.90 -57.67 44.34
CA ILE A 576 19.49 -56.28 44.55
C ILE A 576 20.75 -55.41 44.53
N VAL A 577 20.77 -54.40 43.67
CA VAL A 577 21.88 -53.45 43.55
C VAL A 577 21.34 -52.04 43.78
N ASP A 578 21.60 -51.48 44.96
CA ASP A 578 21.10 -50.16 45.37
C ASP A 578 22.03 -49.63 46.46
N ASP A 579 22.47 -48.37 46.35
CA ASP A 579 23.39 -47.74 47.32
C ASP A 579 22.68 -47.30 48.60
N ASN A 580 21.36 -47.18 48.56
CA ASN A 580 20.55 -46.84 49.71
C ASN A 580 20.12 -48.10 50.49
N LYS A 581 20.75 -48.28 51.66
CA LYS A 581 20.49 -49.40 52.58
C LYS A 581 19.00 -49.57 52.95
N LEU A 582 18.21 -48.49 53.01
CA LEU A 582 16.77 -48.59 53.29
C LEU A 582 16.01 -49.26 52.16
N ASN A 583 16.32 -48.92 50.90
CA ASN A 583 15.70 -49.53 49.72
C ASN A 583 16.01 -51.03 49.65
N VAL A 584 17.28 -51.38 49.89
CA VAL A 584 17.75 -52.78 49.95
C VAL A 584 16.97 -53.57 51.00
N ILE A 585 16.81 -53.03 52.22
CA ILE A 585 16.08 -53.70 53.31
C ILE A 585 14.60 -53.90 52.96
N VAL A 586 13.93 -52.86 52.44
CA VAL A 586 12.50 -52.93 52.08
C VAL A 586 12.26 -53.95 50.97
N LEU A 587 13.05 -53.88 49.90
CA LEU A 587 12.91 -54.79 48.76
C LEU A 587 13.23 -56.24 49.14
N LYS A 588 14.27 -56.45 49.96
CA LYS A 588 14.61 -57.77 50.50
C LYS A 588 13.47 -58.35 51.33
N LYS A 589 12.85 -57.58 52.23
CA LYS A 589 11.70 -58.02 53.02
C LYS A 589 10.48 -58.39 52.16
N PHE A 590 10.22 -57.64 51.09
CA PHE A 590 9.15 -58.00 50.16
C PHE A 590 9.44 -59.31 49.44
N LEU A 591 10.66 -59.53 48.96
CA LEU A 591 11.08 -60.79 48.33
C LEU A 591 11.03 -61.98 49.31
N GLU A 592 11.45 -61.79 50.56
CA GLU A 592 11.32 -62.79 51.62
C GLU A 592 9.86 -63.19 51.87
N SER A 593 8.93 -62.22 51.78
CA SER A 593 7.49 -62.50 51.89
C SER A 593 6.90 -63.32 50.71
N PHE A 594 7.67 -63.48 49.64
CA PHE A 594 7.39 -64.37 48.50
C PHE A 594 8.26 -65.64 48.51
N ASN A 595 8.96 -65.94 49.62
CA ASN A 595 9.93 -67.02 49.78
C ASN A 595 11.15 -66.96 48.83
N ILE A 596 11.51 -65.77 48.35
CA ILE A 596 12.66 -65.55 47.45
C ILE A 596 13.87 -65.07 48.27
N LYS A 597 15.04 -65.69 48.07
CA LYS A 597 16.30 -65.23 48.68
C LYS A 597 17.03 -64.29 47.72
N ALA A 598 17.41 -63.11 48.21
CA ALA A 598 18.14 -62.12 47.43
C ALA A 598 19.54 -61.85 48.01
N GLN A 599 20.54 -61.80 47.13
CA GLN A 599 21.85 -61.22 47.44
C GLN A 599 21.81 -59.70 47.20
N THR A 600 22.68 -58.95 47.86
CA THR A 600 22.67 -57.47 47.81
C THR A 600 24.04 -56.93 47.40
N ALA A 601 24.08 -55.79 46.72
CA ALA A 601 25.28 -55.06 46.37
C ALA A 601 25.03 -53.55 46.50
N ASP A 602 26.05 -52.81 46.95
CA ASP A 602 25.91 -51.40 47.34
C ASP A 602 26.28 -50.42 46.21
N ASN A 603 26.66 -50.91 45.02
CA ASN A 603 26.89 -50.11 43.80
C ASN A 603 26.94 -51.02 42.55
N GLY A 604 26.87 -50.42 41.36
CA GLY A 604 26.85 -51.14 40.08
C GLY A 604 28.08 -52.01 39.84
N LYS A 605 29.27 -51.61 40.32
CA LYS A 605 30.52 -52.33 40.12
C LYS A 605 30.55 -53.62 40.94
N VAL A 606 30.18 -53.53 42.22
CA VAL A 606 30.04 -54.71 43.09
C VAL A 606 28.91 -55.61 42.59
N GLY A 607 27.82 -55.04 42.07
CA GLY A 607 26.73 -55.78 41.43
C GLY A 607 27.20 -56.60 40.23
N LEU A 608 27.97 -55.99 39.32
CA LEU A 608 28.55 -56.65 38.15
C LEU A 608 29.55 -57.74 38.54
N ASP A 609 30.43 -57.48 39.52
CA ASP A 609 31.42 -58.47 39.95
C ASP A 609 30.74 -59.68 40.63
N LYS A 610 29.67 -59.46 41.41
CA LYS A 610 28.84 -60.56 41.93
C LYS A 610 28.14 -61.33 40.82
N PHE A 611 27.59 -60.62 39.83
CA PHE A 611 26.94 -61.25 38.67
C PHE A 611 27.91 -62.17 37.90
N LYS A 612 29.18 -61.76 37.70
CA LYS A 612 30.21 -62.60 37.05
C LYS A 612 30.52 -63.89 37.81
N SER A 613 30.41 -63.87 39.13
CA SER A 613 30.75 -65.00 40.01
C SER A 613 29.56 -65.89 40.40
N GLY A 614 28.33 -65.50 40.04
CA GLY A 614 27.11 -66.17 40.47
C GLY A 614 26.12 -66.37 39.33
N ASN A 615 25.03 -67.11 39.59
CA ASN A 615 23.95 -67.30 38.63
C ASN A 615 22.66 -66.64 39.17
N PHE A 616 22.22 -65.58 38.49
CA PHE A 616 21.06 -64.78 38.87
C PHE A 616 20.02 -64.77 37.75
N HIS A 617 18.75 -64.98 38.10
CA HIS A 617 17.64 -64.93 37.15
C HIS A 617 17.00 -63.55 37.10
N LEU A 618 17.12 -62.77 38.18
CA LEU A 618 16.52 -61.45 38.32
C LEU A 618 17.47 -60.50 39.03
N ILE A 619 17.62 -59.29 38.48
CA ILE A 619 18.40 -58.21 39.08
C ILE A 619 17.50 -57.00 39.24
N PHE A 620 17.38 -56.48 40.46
CA PHE A 620 16.84 -55.15 40.71
C PHE A 620 18.01 -54.17 40.73
N MET A 621 18.06 -53.26 39.77
CA MET A 621 19.20 -52.37 39.53
C MET A 621 18.79 -50.92 39.72
N ASP A 622 19.32 -50.25 40.75
CA ASP A 622 19.18 -48.80 40.87
C ASP A 622 19.97 -48.08 39.78
N ILE A 623 19.41 -47.00 39.27
CA ILE A 623 20.00 -46.28 38.14
C ILE A 623 21.09 -45.34 38.61
N HIS A 624 20.83 -44.63 39.71
CA HIS A 624 21.72 -43.59 40.20
C HIS A 624 22.47 -44.11 41.42
N MET A 625 23.66 -44.67 41.18
CA MET A 625 24.55 -45.16 42.22
C MET A 625 25.97 -44.60 42.02
N PRO A 626 26.76 -44.42 43.10
CA PRO A 626 28.16 -44.04 43.01
C PRO A 626 29.02 -45.17 42.43
N VAL A 627 30.24 -44.83 41.98
CA VAL A 627 31.27 -45.72 41.39
C VAL A 627 30.91 -46.25 40.00
N MET A 628 29.76 -46.88 39.83
CA MET A 628 29.24 -47.34 38.54
C MET A 628 27.72 -47.26 38.60
N ASP A 629 27.14 -46.54 37.64
CA ASP A 629 25.71 -46.33 37.57
C ASP A 629 24.97 -47.57 37.03
N GLY A 630 23.66 -47.61 37.22
CA GLY A 630 22.85 -48.76 36.81
C GLY A 630 22.79 -48.96 35.29
N TRP A 631 23.04 -47.91 34.49
CA TRP A 631 23.07 -48.01 33.04
C TRP A 631 24.33 -48.73 32.56
N GLU A 632 25.48 -48.30 33.06
CA GLU A 632 26.78 -48.89 32.78
C GLU A 632 26.81 -50.34 33.28
N ALA A 633 26.35 -50.60 34.50
CA ALA A 633 26.26 -51.95 35.04
C ALA A 633 25.35 -52.85 34.17
N THR A 634 24.20 -52.36 33.73
CA THR A 634 23.28 -53.11 32.86
C THR A 634 23.94 -53.44 31.52
N LYS A 635 24.65 -52.50 30.89
CA LYS A 635 25.36 -52.73 29.63
C LYS A 635 26.43 -53.80 29.76
N GLU A 636 27.22 -53.76 30.82
CA GLU A 636 28.27 -54.76 31.06
C GLU A 636 27.69 -56.14 31.38
N ILE A 637 26.60 -56.21 32.14
CA ILE A 637 25.88 -57.47 32.40
C ILE A 637 25.32 -58.04 31.09
N ARG A 638 24.74 -57.20 30.22
CA ARG A 638 24.17 -57.62 28.93
C ARG A 638 25.18 -58.15 27.93
N LYS A 639 26.47 -57.81 28.07
CA LYS A 639 27.55 -58.43 27.28
C LYS A 639 27.82 -59.87 27.69
N LEU A 640 27.53 -60.22 28.94
CA LEU A 640 27.79 -61.55 29.52
C LEU A 640 26.56 -62.45 29.43
N ASP A 641 25.39 -61.91 29.73
CA ASP A 641 24.11 -62.63 29.70
C ASP A 641 23.00 -61.72 29.16
N LYS A 642 22.44 -62.12 28.01
CA LYS A 642 21.37 -61.37 27.34
C LYS A 642 19.99 -61.68 27.92
N ASP A 643 19.84 -62.81 28.63
CA ASP A 643 18.56 -63.38 29.01
C ASP A 643 18.21 -63.12 30.48
N VAL A 644 19.18 -62.77 31.34
CA VAL A 644 18.89 -62.37 32.73
C VAL A 644 17.89 -61.20 32.80
N ILE A 645 16.88 -61.29 33.64
CA ILE A 645 15.88 -60.23 33.79
C ILE A 645 16.46 -59.10 34.65
N ILE A 646 16.51 -57.87 34.12
CA ILE A 646 16.98 -56.68 34.84
C ILE A 646 15.82 -55.69 34.97
N LEU A 647 15.44 -55.38 36.21
CA LEU A 647 14.42 -54.42 36.57
C LEU A 647 15.09 -53.14 37.09
N GLY A 648 14.94 -52.04 36.35
CA GLY A 648 15.44 -50.73 36.76
C GLY A 648 14.65 -50.17 37.94
N LEU A 649 15.33 -49.63 38.94
CA LEU A 649 14.71 -48.94 40.08
C LEU A 649 14.92 -47.43 39.93
N SER A 650 13.89 -46.63 40.18
CA SER A 650 14.02 -45.16 40.14
C SER A 650 12.92 -44.46 40.91
N ALA A 651 13.20 -43.23 41.33
CA ALA A 651 12.25 -42.35 41.99
C ALA A 651 11.15 -41.80 41.06
N ASN A 652 11.35 -41.85 39.74
CA ASN A 652 10.42 -41.25 38.78
C ASN A 652 10.22 -42.15 37.55
N VAL A 653 8.98 -42.56 37.31
CA VAL A 653 8.60 -43.43 36.18
C VAL A 653 7.93 -42.57 35.13
N THR A 654 8.75 -41.92 34.29
CA THR A 654 8.26 -41.23 33.09
C THR A 654 8.39 -42.14 31.88
N PRO A 655 7.57 -41.96 30.84
CA PRO A 655 7.72 -42.68 29.58
C PRO A 655 9.14 -42.57 29.00
N GLU A 656 9.81 -41.41 29.09
CA GLU A 656 11.20 -41.28 28.61
C GLU A 656 12.19 -42.10 29.44
N ALA A 657 12.00 -42.16 30.76
CA ALA A 657 12.85 -42.97 31.64
C ALA A 657 12.70 -44.47 31.35
N ILE A 658 11.48 -44.93 31.06
CA ILE A 658 11.22 -46.33 30.65
C ILE A 658 11.85 -46.61 29.29
N SER A 659 11.64 -45.75 28.29
CA SER A 659 12.24 -45.92 26.95
C SER A 659 13.76 -45.99 27.01
N LYS A 660 14.39 -45.06 27.75
CA LYS A 660 15.83 -45.06 27.98
C LYS A 660 16.28 -46.33 28.70
N ALA A 661 15.45 -46.88 29.60
CA ALA A 661 15.78 -48.13 30.28
C ALA A 661 15.80 -49.35 29.38
N LEU A 662 14.79 -49.47 28.52
CA LEU A 662 14.70 -50.53 27.53
C LEU A 662 15.86 -50.43 26.51
N GLU A 663 16.20 -49.23 26.05
CA GLU A 663 17.34 -48.99 25.14
C GLU A 663 18.68 -49.42 25.73
N ASN A 664 18.87 -49.23 27.04
CA ASN A 664 20.10 -49.63 27.74
C ASN A 664 20.10 -51.11 28.15
N GLY A 665 19.05 -51.86 27.82
CA GLY A 665 18.96 -53.31 27.99
C GLY A 665 18.21 -53.80 29.22
N MET A 666 17.55 -52.93 30.00
CA MET A 666 16.68 -53.37 31.10
C MET A 666 15.38 -53.96 30.54
N ASN A 667 14.77 -54.92 31.23
CA ASN A 667 13.53 -55.57 30.77
C ASN A 667 12.27 -54.83 31.24
N ASN A 668 12.34 -54.18 32.41
CA ASN A 668 11.24 -53.43 32.96
C ASN A 668 11.72 -52.47 34.05
N TYR A 669 10.78 -51.78 34.69
CA TYR A 669 11.08 -50.68 35.58
C TYR A 669 10.12 -50.62 36.78
N LEU A 670 10.61 -50.19 37.93
CA LEU A 670 9.84 -50.09 39.17
C LEU A 670 10.07 -48.73 39.86
N SER A 671 8.97 -48.02 40.16
CA SER A 671 9.01 -46.80 40.97
C SER A 671 9.33 -47.10 42.43
N LYS A 672 10.24 -46.30 42.99
CA LYS A 672 10.41 -46.09 44.43
C LYS A 672 9.37 -45.06 44.91
N PRO A 673 8.67 -45.24 46.04
CA PRO A 673 8.75 -46.36 46.98
C PRO A 673 8.04 -47.63 46.46
N PHE A 674 8.62 -48.79 46.75
CA PHE A 674 8.11 -50.07 46.26
C PHE A 674 6.77 -50.44 46.92
N LYS A 675 5.82 -50.94 46.12
CA LYS A 675 4.57 -51.53 46.62
C LYS A 675 4.60 -53.04 46.42
N LYS A 676 4.22 -53.80 47.45
CA LYS A 676 4.23 -55.26 47.44
C LYS A 676 3.42 -55.83 46.26
N GLU A 677 2.29 -55.22 45.93
CA GLU A 677 1.40 -55.66 44.85
C GLU A 677 2.05 -55.48 43.47
N HIS A 678 2.87 -54.44 43.29
CA HIS A 678 3.57 -54.20 42.01
C HIS A 678 4.69 -55.20 41.78
N ILE A 679 5.45 -55.53 42.82
CA ILE A 679 6.47 -56.58 42.78
C ILE A 679 5.82 -57.92 42.46
N ALA A 680 4.70 -58.26 43.11
CA ALA A 680 3.97 -59.50 42.84
C ALA A 680 3.51 -59.59 41.37
N LYS A 681 2.96 -58.51 40.81
CA LYS A 681 2.56 -58.45 39.40
C LYS A 681 3.75 -58.63 38.45
N LEU A 682 4.89 -58.01 38.74
CA LEU A 682 6.10 -58.13 37.91
C LEU A 682 6.71 -59.53 37.97
N LEU A 683 6.77 -60.14 39.15
CA LEU A 683 7.22 -61.52 39.31
C LEU A 683 6.32 -62.48 38.53
N ASN A 684 5.01 -62.32 38.62
CA ASN A 684 4.07 -63.10 37.80
C ASN A 684 4.27 -62.82 36.30
N PHE A 685 4.45 -61.57 35.89
CA PHE A 685 4.62 -61.22 34.48
C PHE A 685 5.87 -61.86 33.84
N HIS A 686 7.00 -61.87 34.55
CA HIS A 686 8.26 -62.40 34.01
C HIS A 686 8.45 -63.90 34.25
N PHE A 687 7.85 -64.47 35.31
CA PHE A 687 8.17 -65.82 35.77
C PHE A 687 6.98 -66.79 35.86
N ASN A 688 5.76 -66.42 35.38
CA ASN A 688 4.62 -67.35 35.37
C ASN A 688 4.80 -68.61 34.51
N ASN A 689 5.87 -68.71 33.71
CA ASN A 689 6.16 -69.85 32.83
C ASN A 689 7.35 -70.72 33.27
N TYR A 690 7.93 -70.51 34.46
CA TYR A 690 9.04 -71.35 34.97
C TYR A 690 8.52 -72.65 35.60
N ASN A 691 7.92 -73.50 34.78
CA ASN A 691 7.70 -74.92 35.05
C ASN A 691 7.84 -75.67 33.71
N ASN A 692 9.08 -75.86 33.28
CA ASN A 692 9.54 -76.98 32.46
C ASN A 692 11.02 -77.22 32.74
#